data_AF-A0A7I0K5R3-F1
#
_entry.id   AF-A0A7I0K5R3-F1
#
_cell.length_a   1.000
_cell.length_b   1.000
_cell.length_c   1.000
_cell.angle_alpha   90.00
_cell.angle_beta   90.00
_cell.angle_gamma   90.00
#
_symmetry.space_group_name_H-M   'P 1'
#
loop_
_entity.id
_entity.type
_entity.pdbx_description
1 polymer ?
#
loop_
_entity_poly.entity_id
_entity_poly.type
_entity_poly.pdbx_seq_one_letter_code
_entity_poly.pdbx_strand_id
1 'polypeptide(L)'
;MSGIAHSERSASSTHPLRAILTSISAGLCAFVIVIYQSWFMPYFLPFFTGRDEFARLVFHALYGGVLIVSIAVLVTRRDVRSAILLLAITAAMAVVPVALHPIGIVAKCYLITLFLGGAAIVLMLASAPAIVLRLSASVTALNAVVCLLDLLFASGFTNTPGRAAGLAVNPNIAAAGLLLGAAASYRAVAQKWRASFLVLVAITLLATLSRSTLLAALATVAVPIVVRIWQQFRSGRRFQIDLGGLGRAVVVAFALLGAIGIALTTNASFRIATDESYAGILSVSTALNEASKAVDRSPPAATVSIAPPPEGASANQPAPPRASSADTTTPLAVEPPSGSAAAKGGASADAVNSSPLPSGPAPAANQSTNVAKMQALGERLTDEGKRNSISARALFLERGLLAYREGGFFGRGLEQAQALAPHNTFVLFAIAFGHLGWLIPIGLVCFAFCFARNAGDLAIGVAVMGVALTSHDLLLTPSLFLPIALGIGGMLAARKLAAAKPSPTEKGEPWSFACGTVAGVAAFGAGCIAILLVTPPLITGRLQNETMFAARGGYETLLPRPQFPGLFQLGNLTGTSPLQASYLRENGTSLHRVGWSSHAWPAVRQGEYTFRRPDAVLFAPTDSSDPRSNDRTYEVAVPLSVSALCFILLGTIIAWSIATVAAVTPLTSRSKASG
;
A
#
# COMPACT_ATOMS: atom_id res chain seq x y z
N MET A 1 -12.28 -24.44 -71.21
CA MET A 1 -11.23 -24.62 -70.18
C MET A 1 -10.38 -23.35 -70.23
N SER A 2 -10.50 -22.35 -69.35
CA SER A 2 -10.84 -22.34 -67.92
C SER A 2 -9.89 -23.22 -67.10
N GLY A 3 -9.05 -22.57 -66.28
CA GLY A 3 -7.88 -23.16 -65.61
C GLY A 3 -7.30 -22.28 -64.48
N ILE A 4 -8.20 -21.65 -63.72
CA ILE A 4 -8.04 -21.10 -62.35
C ILE A 4 -6.61 -20.64 -61.95
N ALA A 5 -6.36 -19.33 -62.01
CA ALA A 5 -5.31 -18.68 -61.23
C ALA A 5 -5.92 -18.01 -59.99
N HIS A 6 -5.74 -18.58 -58.79
CA HIS A 6 -6.31 -18.05 -57.54
C HIS A 6 -5.39 -18.21 -56.31
N SER A 7 -5.47 -17.21 -55.43
CA SER A 7 -5.06 -17.25 -54.02
C SER A 7 -3.57 -17.09 -53.61
N GLU A 8 -2.88 -16.07 -54.13
CA GLU A 8 -1.77 -15.41 -53.40
C GLU A 8 -2.21 -14.15 -52.61
N ARG A 9 -3.52 -13.96 -52.41
CA ARG A 9 -4.09 -12.83 -51.63
C ARG A 9 -4.61 -13.26 -50.26
N SER A 10 -3.70 -13.58 -49.34
CA SER A 10 -4.06 -13.80 -47.91
C SER A 10 -3.00 -13.35 -46.90
N ALA A 11 -1.74 -13.14 -47.31
CA ALA A 11 -0.63 -12.89 -46.37
C ALA A 11 -0.53 -11.46 -45.79
N SER A 12 -1.25 -10.47 -46.34
CA SER A 12 -1.01 -9.05 -46.04
C SER A 12 -1.84 -8.43 -44.91
N SER A 13 -2.94 -9.06 -44.48
CA SER A 13 -3.89 -8.47 -43.51
C SER A 13 -3.46 -8.57 -42.04
N THR A 14 -2.51 -9.46 -41.72
CA THR A 14 -2.08 -9.74 -40.33
C THR A 14 -1.05 -8.73 -39.79
N HIS A 15 -0.29 -8.07 -40.67
CA HIS A 15 0.69 -7.04 -40.31
C HIS A 15 0.10 -5.79 -39.64
N PRO A 16 -0.93 -5.11 -40.17
CA PRO A 16 -1.44 -3.87 -39.57
C PRO A 16 -2.00 -4.08 -38.16
N LEU A 17 -2.81 -5.13 -37.93
CA LEU A 17 -3.39 -5.42 -36.61
C LEU A 17 -2.29 -5.69 -35.57
N ARG A 18 -1.22 -6.42 -35.94
CA ARG A 18 -0.07 -6.67 -35.05
C ARG A 18 0.69 -5.39 -34.71
N ALA A 19 0.88 -4.48 -35.67
CA ALA A 19 1.56 -3.20 -35.44
C ALA A 19 0.73 -2.26 -34.54
N ILE A 20 -0.58 -2.18 -34.77
CA ILE A 20 -1.53 -1.43 -33.92
C ILE A 20 -1.50 -1.99 -32.49
N LEU A 21 -1.63 -3.31 -32.32
CA LEU A 21 -1.67 -3.94 -31.00
C LEU A 21 -0.34 -3.79 -30.24
N THR A 22 0.80 -3.82 -30.93
CA THR A 22 2.13 -3.52 -30.37
C THR A 22 2.18 -2.07 -29.84
N SER A 23 1.63 -1.11 -30.60
CA SER A 23 1.59 0.31 -30.25
C SER A 23 0.69 0.58 -29.02
N ILE A 24 -0.50 -0.01 -28.99
CA ILE A 24 -1.42 0.09 -27.86
C ILE A 24 -0.83 -0.60 -26.62
N SER A 25 -0.18 -1.76 -26.79
CA SER A 25 0.48 -2.48 -25.69
C SER A 25 1.62 -1.67 -25.08
N ALA A 26 2.42 -0.98 -25.91
CA ALA A 26 3.46 -0.07 -25.44
C ALA A 26 2.87 1.08 -24.59
N GLY A 27 1.83 1.74 -25.10
CA GLY A 27 1.16 2.84 -24.39
C GLY A 27 0.52 2.41 -23.07
N LEU A 28 -0.22 1.31 -23.04
CA LEU A 28 -0.82 0.79 -21.81
C LEU A 28 0.23 0.28 -20.81
N CYS A 29 1.32 -0.36 -21.26
CA CYS A 29 2.42 -0.76 -20.39
C CYS A 29 3.10 0.47 -19.76
N ALA A 30 3.35 1.51 -20.56
CA ALA A 30 3.92 2.77 -20.08
C ALA A 30 3.00 3.48 -19.07
N PHE A 31 1.70 3.55 -19.37
CA PHE A 31 0.66 4.14 -18.50
C PHE A 31 0.54 3.39 -17.17
N VAL A 32 0.52 2.05 -17.18
CA VAL A 32 0.52 1.22 -15.96
C VAL A 32 1.79 1.43 -15.14
N ILE A 33 2.96 1.52 -15.78
CA ILE A 33 4.23 1.84 -15.09
C ILE A 33 4.16 3.21 -14.42
N VAL A 34 3.76 4.25 -15.15
CA VAL A 34 3.66 5.62 -14.61
C VAL A 34 2.68 5.65 -13.43
N ILE A 35 1.46 5.12 -13.57
CA ILE A 35 0.43 5.22 -12.54
C ILE A 35 0.77 4.42 -11.28
N TYR A 36 1.20 3.15 -11.41
CA TYR A 36 1.41 2.31 -10.24
C TYR A 36 2.80 2.46 -9.63
N GLN A 37 3.87 2.50 -10.43
CA GLN A 37 5.24 2.57 -9.90
C GLN A 37 5.62 3.95 -9.36
N SER A 38 4.93 5.02 -9.76
CA SER A 38 5.07 6.35 -9.12
C SER A 38 4.19 6.54 -7.87
N TRP A 39 3.35 5.57 -7.52
CA TRP A 39 2.39 5.64 -6.42
C TRP A 39 1.26 6.68 -6.59
N PHE A 40 0.92 6.98 -7.85
CA PHE A 40 -0.14 7.93 -8.19
C PHE A 40 -1.53 7.51 -7.66
N MET A 41 -1.92 6.24 -7.77
CA MET A 41 -3.28 5.83 -7.34
C MET A 41 -3.55 6.03 -5.84
N PRO A 42 -2.68 5.61 -4.89
CA PRO A 42 -2.86 5.92 -3.48
C PRO A 42 -2.89 7.42 -3.16
N TYR A 43 -2.09 8.22 -3.86
CA TYR A 43 -2.10 9.68 -3.74
C TYR A 43 -3.38 10.33 -4.29
N PHE A 44 -4.04 9.73 -5.29
CA PHE A 44 -5.27 10.24 -5.88
C PHE A 44 -6.56 9.75 -5.22
N LEU A 45 -6.53 8.62 -4.50
CA LEU A 45 -7.66 8.09 -3.75
C LEU A 45 -8.39 9.13 -2.85
N PRO A 46 -7.70 10.07 -2.16
CA PRO A 46 -8.33 11.11 -1.34
C PRO A 46 -9.23 12.07 -2.12
N PHE A 47 -8.94 12.32 -3.41
CA PHE A 47 -9.73 13.23 -4.24
C PHE A 47 -11.09 12.63 -4.65
N PHE A 48 -11.30 11.34 -4.40
CA PHE A 48 -12.55 10.64 -4.68
C PHE A 48 -13.45 10.46 -3.46
N THR A 49 -13.07 10.92 -2.26
CA THR A 49 -13.89 10.73 -1.04
C THR A 49 -15.28 11.32 -1.21
N GLY A 50 -16.32 10.51 -1.05
CA GLY A 50 -17.71 10.92 -1.28
C GLY A 50 -18.16 10.86 -2.75
N ARG A 51 -17.37 10.25 -3.64
CA ARG A 51 -17.67 10.03 -5.06
C ARG A 51 -17.37 8.60 -5.50
N ASP A 52 -17.69 7.64 -4.64
CA ASP A 52 -17.23 6.25 -4.73
C ASP A 52 -17.67 5.51 -6.01
N GLU A 53 -18.79 5.91 -6.62
CA GLU A 53 -19.24 5.40 -7.93
C GLU A 53 -18.33 5.89 -9.07
N PHE A 54 -17.90 7.15 -9.05
CA PHE A 54 -16.97 7.70 -10.04
C PHE A 54 -15.58 7.08 -9.88
N ALA A 55 -15.12 6.89 -8.65
CA ALA A 55 -13.90 6.14 -8.35
C ALA A 55 -13.99 4.72 -8.93
N ARG A 56 -15.07 3.99 -8.63
CA ARG A 56 -15.31 2.64 -9.15
C ARG A 56 -15.30 2.63 -10.68
N LEU A 57 -15.98 3.56 -11.35
CA LEU A 57 -16.00 3.63 -12.81
C LEU A 57 -14.60 3.84 -13.40
N VAL A 58 -13.81 4.78 -12.86
CA VAL A 58 -12.42 5.04 -13.29
C VAL A 58 -11.53 3.80 -13.09
N PHE A 59 -11.60 3.14 -11.93
CA PHE A 59 -10.83 1.92 -11.69
C PHE A 59 -11.24 0.76 -12.60
N HIS A 60 -12.55 0.52 -12.80
CA HIS A 60 -13.03 -0.57 -13.67
C HIS A 60 -12.67 -0.32 -15.15
N ALA A 61 -12.76 0.91 -15.63
CA ALA A 61 -12.32 1.26 -16.99
C ALA A 61 -10.81 1.01 -17.18
N LEU A 62 -10.00 1.40 -16.19
CA LEU A 62 -8.55 1.27 -16.23
C LEU A 62 -8.08 -0.19 -16.15
N TYR A 63 -8.57 -0.98 -15.19
CA TYR A 63 -8.26 -2.41 -15.10
C TYR A 63 -8.84 -3.20 -16.28
N GLY A 64 -10.08 -2.90 -16.69
CA GLY A 64 -10.75 -3.54 -17.81
C GLY A 64 -10.02 -3.35 -19.12
N GLY A 65 -9.63 -2.11 -19.46
CA GLY A 65 -8.88 -1.82 -20.70
C GLY A 65 -7.52 -2.54 -20.76
N VAL A 66 -6.77 -2.54 -19.65
CA VAL A 66 -5.49 -3.26 -19.54
C VAL A 66 -5.67 -4.78 -19.71
N LEU A 67 -6.72 -5.36 -19.11
CA LEU A 67 -7.01 -6.79 -19.21
C LEU A 67 -7.48 -7.18 -20.62
N ILE A 68 -8.39 -6.41 -21.23
CA ILE A 68 -8.92 -6.66 -22.58
C ILE A 68 -7.79 -6.68 -23.63
N VAL A 69 -6.88 -5.69 -23.61
CA VAL A 69 -5.75 -5.66 -24.55
C VAL A 69 -4.77 -6.80 -24.26
N SER A 70 -4.55 -7.17 -23.00
CA SER A 70 -3.71 -8.33 -22.65
C SER A 70 -4.29 -9.65 -23.16
N ILE A 71 -5.62 -9.83 -23.10
CA ILE A 71 -6.30 -10.99 -23.67
C ILE A 71 -6.18 -10.98 -25.20
N ALA A 72 -6.40 -9.84 -25.86
CA ALA A 72 -6.23 -9.70 -27.30
C ALA A 72 -4.80 -10.04 -27.77
N VAL A 73 -3.78 -9.65 -26.99
CA VAL A 73 -2.37 -10.06 -27.19
C VAL A 73 -2.21 -11.58 -27.04
N LEU A 74 -2.75 -12.21 -25.99
CA LEU A 74 -2.60 -13.66 -25.78
C LEU A 74 -3.31 -14.51 -26.86
N VAL A 75 -4.42 -14.02 -27.41
CA VAL A 75 -5.12 -14.65 -28.53
C VAL A 75 -4.28 -14.55 -29.81
N THR A 76 -3.83 -13.34 -30.17
CA THR A 76 -3.14 -13.06 -31.45
C THR A 76 -1.67 -13.48 -31.48
N ARG A 77 -0.92 -13.33 -30.38
CA ARG A 77 0.52 -13.57 -30.31
C ARG A 77 0.85 -14.91 -29.65
N ARG A 78 0.89 -15.98 -30.46
CA ARG A 78 1.34 -17.32 -30.05
C ARG A 78 2.76 -17.30 -29.45
N ASP A 79 3.61 -16.36 -29.86
CA ASP A 79 4.99 -16.16 -29.37
C ASP A 79 5.10 -15.44 -28.01
N VAL A 80 4.00 -14.85 -27.54
CA VAL A 80 3.85 -14.31 -26.17
C VAL A 80 3.14 -15.36 -25.31
N ARG A 81 2.09 -15.99 -25.82
CA ARG A 81 1.34 -17.06 -25.15
C ARG A 81 2.23 -18.24 -24.72
N SER A 82 3.15 -18.69 -25.57
CA SER A 82 4.08 -19.77 -25.22
C SER A 82 5.10 -19.38 -24.15
N ALA A 83 5.57 -18.13 -24.14
CA ALA A 83 6.55 -17.64 -23.16
C ALA A 83 5.96 -17.48 -21.75
N ILE A 84 4.65 -17.26 -21.64
CA ILE A 84 3.95 -16.99 -20.38
C ILE A 84 3.30 -18.26 -19.80
N LEU A 85 3.16 -19.35 -20.57
CA LEU A 85 2.42 -20.57 -20.18
C LEU A 85 2.75 -21.09 -18.77
N LEU A 86 4.04 -21.23 -18.42
CA LEU A 86 4.47 -21.71 -17.10
C LEU A 86 4.10 -20.73 -15.97
N LEU A 87 4.15 -19.43 -16.24
CA LEU A 87 3.73 -18.38 -15.31
C LEU A 87 2.20 -18.39 -15.15
N ALA A 88 1.44 -18.63 -16.22
CA ALA A 88 -0.02 -18.72 -16.18
C ALA A 88 -0.52 -19.94 -15.39
N ILE A 89 0.13 -21.10 -15.53
CA ILE A 89 -0.13 -22.29 -14.70
C ILE A 89 0.12 -21.97 -13.22
N THR A 90 1.23 -21.30 -12.92
CA THR A 90 1.55 -20.88 -11.54
C THR A 90 0.54 -19.86 -11.00
N ALA A 91 0.15 -18.88 -11.80
CA ALA A 91 -0.84 -17.88 -11.42
C ALA A 91 -2.22 -18.51 -11.14
N ALA A 92 -2.62 -19.53 -11.92
CA ALA A 92 -3.83 -20.30 -11.63
C ALA A 92 -3.73 -20.99 -10.25
N MET A 93 -2.62 -21.66 -9.95
CA MET A 93 -2.38 -22.27 -8.62
C MET A 93 -2.36 -21.24 -7.48
N ALA A 94 -1.99 -19.99 -7.75
CA ALA A 94 -2.02 -18.89 -6.78
C ALA A 94 -3.40 -18.24 -6.62
N VAL A 95 -4.30 -18.40 -7.60
CA VAL A 95 -5.69 -17.87 -7.59
C VAL A 95 -6.67 -18.88 -6.99
N VAL A 96 -6.52 -20.18 -7.28
CA VAL A 96 -7.46 -21.23 -6.81
C VAL A 96 -7.73 -21.21 -5.29
N PRO A 97 -6.75 -21.03 -4.39
CA PRO A 97 -7.01 -20.97 -2.95
C PRO A 97 -7.92 -19.81 -2.50
N VAL A 98 -8.05 -18.74 -3.30
CA VAL A 98 -8.92 -17.60 -3.00
C VAL A 98 -10.40 -18.00 -3.13
N ALA A 99 -10.73 -18.91 -4.04
CA ALA A 99 -12.10 -19.39 -4.25
C ALA A 99 -12.62 -20.30 -3.13
N LEU A 100 -11.75 -20.70 -2.18
CA LEU A 100 -12.11 -21.50 -1.00
C LEU A 100 -12.62 -20.62 0.17
N HIS A 101 -12.59 -19.29 0.01
CA HIS A 101 -12.85 -18.31 1.06
C HIS A 101 -13.77 -17.17 0.58
N PRO A 102 -14.49 -16.48 1.48
CA PRO A 102 -15.30 -15.32 1.11
C PRO A 102 -14.44 -14.18 0.53
N ILE A 103 -14.80 -13.70 -0.66
CA ILE A 103 -14.02 -12.72 -1.43
C ILE A 103 -14.30 -11.29 -0.93
N GLY A 104 -13.61 -10.92 0.15
CA GLY A 104 -13.59 -9.56 0.71
C GLY A 104 -12.77 -8.55 -0.10
N ILE A 105 -12.32 -7.48 0.54
CA ILE A 105 -11.61 -6.37 -0.14
C ILE A 105 -10.15 -6.74 -0.38
N VAL A 106 -9.48 -7.32 0.63
CA VAL A 106 -8.07 -7.75 0.52
C VAL A 106 -7.93 -8.85 -0.53
N ALA A 107 -8.88 -9.79 -0.58
CA ALA A 107 -8.97 -10.82 -1.62
C ALA A 107 -9.06 -10.21 -3.03
N LYS A 108 -9.86 -9.15 -3.23
CA LYS A 108 -9.94 -8.42 -4.50
C LYS A 108 -8.64 -7.72 -4.84
N CYS A 109 -7.99 -7.05 -3.88
CA CYS A 109 -6.69 -6.40 -4.08
C CYS A 109 -5.58 -7.39 -4.48
N TYR A 110 -5.55 -8.59 -3.89
CA TYR A 110 -4.64 -9.67 -4.28
C TYR A 110 -4.89 -10.15 -5.72
N LEU A 111 -6.14 -10.45 -6.08
CA LEU A 111 -6.49 -10.89 -7.44
C LEU A 111 -6.14 -9.81 -8.48
N ILE A 112 -6.50 -8.54 -8.20
CA ILE A 112 -6.14 -7.38 -9.04
C ILE A 112 -4.61 -7.26 -9.19
N THR A 113 -3.85 -7.46 -8.11
CA THR A 113 -2.39 -7.42 -8.14
C THR A 113 -1.80 -8.50 -9.06
N LEU A 114 -2.27 -9.75 -8.94
CA LEU A 114 -1.84 -10.85 -9.82
C LEU A 114 -2.22 -10.60 -11.29
N PHE A 115 -3.46 -10.21 -11.57
CA PHE A 115 -3.91 -9.96 -12.94
C PHE A 115 -3.20 -8.76 -13.58
N LEU A 116 -2.96 -7.67 -12.84
CA LEU A 116 -2.21 -6.51 -13.34
C LEU A 116 -0.74 -6.86 -13.60
N GLY A 117 -0.08 -7.62 -12.72
CA GLY A 117 1.30 -8.06 -12.94
C GLY A 117 1.42 -9.02 -14.14
N GLY A 118 0.47 -9.95 -14.27
CA GLY A 118 0.38 -10.83 -15.45
C GLY A 118 0.17 -10.03 -16.74
N ALA A 119 -0.77 -9.08 -16.74
CA ALA A 119 -1.02 -8.16 -17.86
C ALA A 119 0.24 -7.33 -18.20
N ALA A 120 0.95 -6.79 -17.21
CA ALA A 120 2.19 -6.05 -17.44
C ALA A 120 3.25 -6.89 -18.15
N ILE A 121 3.41 -8.17 -17.79
CA ILE A 121 4.31 -9.11 -18.48
C ILE A 121 3.85 -9.37 -19.92
N VAL A 122 2.54 -9.55 -20.16
CA VAL A 122 1.96 -9.72 -21.49
C VAL A 122 2.24 -8.51 -22.38
N LEU A 123 1.89 -7.30 -21.93
CA LEU A 123 2.05 -6.05 -22.68
C LEU A 123 3.53 -5.70 -22.91
N MET A 124 4.40 -6.00 -21.95
CA MET A 124 5.85 -5.85 -22.07
C MET A 124 6.44 -6.80 -23.12
N LEU A 125 6.09 -8.09 -23.08
CA LEU A 125 6.56 -9.08 -24.06
C LEU A 125 5.96 -8.90 -25.46
N ALA A 126 4.87 -8.14 -25.58
CA ALA A 126 4.25 -7.76 -26.84
C ALA A 126 4.71 -6.40 -27.40
N SER A 127 5.47 -5.62 -26.63
CA SER A 127 6.03 -4.32 -27.03
C SER A 127 7.56 -4.34 -26.98
N ALA A 128 8.21 -3.35 -26.36
CA ALA A 128 9.66 -3.15 -26.39
C ALA A 128 10.31 -3.30 -24.98
N PRO A 129 10.58 -4.53 -24.49
CA PRO A 129 11.06 -4.81 -23.13
C PRO A 129 12.21 -3.92 -22.63
N ALA A 130 13.18 -3.61 -23.49
CA ALA A 130 14.34 -2.79 -23.13
C ALA A 130 13.98 -1.30 -22.87
N ILE A 131 12.94 -0.78 -23.52
CA ILE A 131 12.46 0.60 -23.31
C ILE A 131 11.50 0.64 -22.12
N VAL A 132 10.65 -0.38 -21.97
CA VAL A 132 9.79 -0.59 -20.79
C VAL A 132 10.60 -0.58 -19.48
N LEU A 133 11.72 -1.30 -19.42
CA LEU A 133 12.60 -1.30 -18.24
C LEU A 133 13.33 0.05 -18.02
N ARG A 134 13.64 0.80 -19.09
CA ARG A 134 14.20 2.16 -18.97
C ARG A 134 13.18 3.13 -18.40
N LEU A 135 11.91 3.02 -18.80
CA LEU A 135 10.82 3.80 -18.23
C LEU A 135 10.61 3.44 -16.75
N SER A 136 10.63 2.15 -16.39
CA SER A 136 10.56 1.69 -15.00
C SER A 136 11.72 2.23 -14.14
N ALA A 137 12.95 2.29 -14.68
CA ALA A 137 14.07 2.97 -14.02
C ALA A 137 13.84 4.49 -13.88
N SER A 138 13.31 5.13 -14.92
CA SER A 138 13.00 6.57 -14.93
C SER A 138 11.93 6.92 -13.88
N VAL A 139 10.88 6.11 -13.74
CA VAL A 139 9.83 6.28 -12.71
C VAL A 139 10.37 5.96 -11.31
N THR A 140 11.29 4.98 -11.17
CA THR A 140 11.98 4.73 -9.89
C THR A 140 12.81 5.95 -9.47
N ALA A 141 13.52 6.58 -10.41
CA ALA A 141 14.28 7.80 -10.15
C ALA A 141 13.37 9.01 -9.84
N LEU A 142 12.23 9.15 -10.52
CA LEU A 142 11.22 10.16 -10.19
C LEU A 142 10.69 9.97 -8.76
N ASN A 143 10.26 8.75 -8.40
CA ASN A 143 9.77 8.47 -7.05
C ASN A 143 10.87 8.73 -5.99
N ALA A 144 12.13 8.44 -6.32
CA ALA A 144 13.25 8.77 -5.44
C ALA A 144 13.38 10.28 -5.20
N VAL A 145 13.32 11.09 -6.26
CA VAL A 145 13.32 12.57 -6.16
C VAL A 145 12.11 13.07 -5.39
N VAL A 146 10.91 12.50 -5.60
CA VAL A 146 9.70 12.91 -4.86
C VAL A 146 9.80 12.59 -3.37
N CYS A 147 10.36 11.43 -2.99
CA CYS A 147 10.65 11.09 -1.59
C CYS A 147 11.70 12.03 -0.97
N LEU A 148 12.64 12.57 -1.75
CA LEU A 148 13.61 13.56 -1.27
C LEU A 148 13.00 14.97 -1.13
N LEU A 149 12.08 15.34 -2.02
CA LEU A 149 11.30 16.59 -1.90
C LEU A 149 10.40 16.57 -0.66
N ASP A 150 9.74 15.44 -0.38
CA ASP A 150 8.85 15.20 0.78
C ASP A 150 9.52 15.58 2.13
N LEU A 151 10.83 15.30 2.27
CA LEU A 151 11.61 15.61 3.48
C LEU A 151 11.79 17.11 3.76
N LEU A 152 11.78 17.94 2.73
CA LEU A 152 12.04 19.38 2.87
C LEU A 152 10.87 20.13 3.51
N PHE A 153 9.73 19.47 3.72
CA PHE A 153 8.51 20.03 4.30
C PHE A 153 8.16 19.33 5.62
N ALA A 154 7.89 20.11 6.67
CA ALA A 154 7.50 19.58 7.98
C ALA A 154 6.18 18.79 7.94
N SER A 155 5.26 19.20 7.06
CA SER A 155 4.00 18.52 6.74
C SER A 155 4.09 17.87 5.36
N GLY A 156 4.83 16.77 5.26
CA GLY A 156 4.97 15.98 4.02
C GLY A 156 3.72 15.17 3.66
N PHE A 157 3.82 14.36 2.60
CA PHE A 157 2.82 13.37 2.19
C PHE A 157 2.80 12.12 3.09
N THR A 158 3.79 11.97 3.95
CA THR A 158 3.96 10.82 4.84
C THR A 158 2.90 10.73 5.95
N ASN A 159 2.42 9.51 6.22
CA ASN A 159 1.61 9.20 7.39
C ASN A 159 2.42 9.08 8.69
N THR A 160 3.75 9.06 8.60
CA THR A 160 4.67 8.95 9.73
C THR A 160 5.56 10.20 9.74
N PRO A 161 5.25 11.21 10.59
CA PRO A 161 5.98 12.47 10.61
C PRO A 161 7.50 12.29 10.66
N GLY A 162 8.22 13.04 9.83
CA GLY A 162 9.67 12.94 9.77
C GLY A 162 10.24 11.74 9.01
N ARG A 163 9.48 11.06 8.15
CA ARG A 163 10.01 9.96 7.30
C ARG A 163 9.57 10.08 5.86
N ALA A 164 10.51 10.03 4.91
CA ALA A 164 10.19 10.11 3.48
C ALA A 164 9.26 8.97 3.03
N ALA A 165 8.12 9.33 2.43
CA ALA A 165 7.19 8.39 1.81
C ALA A 165 6.81 8.77 0.37
N GLY A 166 6.91 10.06 0.01
CA GLY A 166 6.45 10.55 -1.29
C GLY A 166 4.99 10.18 -1.54
N LEU A 167 4.65 9.81 -2.78
CA LEU A 167 3.27 9.49 -3.16
C LEU A 167 2.76 8.15 -2.60
N ALA A 168 3.64 7.33 -2.02
CA ALA A 168 3.25 6.07 -1.39
C ALA A 168 2.58 6.25 -0.02
N VAL A 169 2.66 7.45 0.58
CA VAL A 169 2.13 7.86 1.90
C VAL A 169 2.70 7.08 3.11
N ASN A 170 3.04 5.80 2.97
CA ASN A 170 3.70 4.97 3.98
C ASN A 170 5.20 4.81 3.64
N PRO A 171 6.14 5.24 4.52
CA PRO A 171 7.57 5.24 4.24
C PRO A 171 8.18 3.83 4.10
N ASN A 172 7.59 2.81 4.72
CA ASN A 172 8.05 1.43 4.54
C ASN A 172 7.69 0.88 3.16
N ILE A 173 6.51 1.24 2.66
CA ILE A 173 5.99 0.85 1.35
C ILE A 173 6.75 1.60 0.25
N ALA A 174 7.03 2.90 0.45
CA ALA A 174 7.90 3.70 -0.41
C ALA A 174 9.28 3.03 -0.60
N ALA A 175 9.92 2.65 0.52
CA ALA A 175 11.23 2.02 0.52
C ALA A 175 11.23 0.65 -0.19
N ALA A 176 10.22 -0.18 0.05
CA ALA A 176 10.05 -1.45 -0.65
C ALA A 176 9.87 -1.24 -2.16
N GLY A 177 9.04 -0.27 -2.57
CA GLY A 177 8.83 0.09 -3.98
C GLY A 177 10.11 0.61 -4.68
N LEU A 178 10.90 1.44 -3.99
CA LEU A 178 12.20 1.92 -4.49
C LEU A 178 13.22 0.77 -4.65
N LEU A 179 13.31 -0.14 -3.67
CA LEU A 179 14.21 -1.29 -3.72
C LEU A 179 13.85 -2.25 -4.86
N LEU A 180 12.57 -2.63 -4.98
CA LEU A 180 12.09 -3.53 -6.03
C LEU A 180 12.19 -2.87 -7.42
N GLY A 181 11.84 -1.59 -7.53
CA GLY A 181 11.99 -0.77 -8.74
C GLY A 181 13.44 -0.74 -9.23
N ALA A 182 14.40 -0.49 -8.35
CA ALA A 182 15.82 -0.50 -8.71
C ALA A 182 16.32 -1.91 -9.06
N ALA A 183 16.01 -2.92 -8.24
CA ALA A 183 16.45 -4.30 -8.47
C ALA A 183 15.97 -4.86 -9.81
N ALA A 184 14.75 -4.52 -10.24
CA ALA A 184 14.21 -4.92 -11.54
C ALA A 184 14.81 -4.14 -12.73
N SER A 185 15.10 -2.85 -12.56
CA SER A 185 15.34 -1.93 -13.69
C SER A 185 16.81 -1.46 -13.87
N TYR A 186 17.69 -1.59 -12.87
CA TYR A 186 19.04 -1.01 -12.91
C TYR A 186 19.89 -1.47 -14.11
N ARG A 187 19.65 -2.68 -14.65
CA ARG A 187 20.34 -3.21 -15.83
C ARG A 187 20.01 -2.42 -17.11
N ALA A 188 18.80 -1.86 -17.22
CA ALA A 188 18.36 -1.10 -18.38
C ALA A 188 18.91 0.34 -18.42
N VAL A 189 19.30 0.88 -17.25
CA VAL A 189 20.01 2.16 -17.13
C VAL A 189 21.36 2.08 -17.86
N ALA A 190 21.68 3.13 -18.63
CA ALA A 190 22.95 3.23 -19.36
C ALA A 190 24.14 3.24 -18.39
N GLN A 191 25.21 2.51 -18.74
CA GLN A 191 26.38 2.25 -17.88
C GLN A 191 26.93 3.52 -17.18
N LYS A 192 27.13 4.59 -17.95
CA LYS A 192 27.57 5.94 -17.49
C LYS A 192 26.71 6.62 -16.43
N TRP A 193 25.49 6.12 -16.18
CA TRP A 193 24.54 6.64 -15.21
C TRP A 193 24.16 5.62 -14.11
N ARG A 194 24.56 4.35 -14.23
CA ARG A 194 24.19 3.29 -13.26
C ARG A 194 24.64 3.63 -11.84
N ALA A 195 25.86 4.14 -11.68
CA ALA A 195 26.38 4.56 -10.38
C ALA A 195 25.55 5.70 -9.76
N SER A 196 25.26 6.77 -10.51
CA SER A 196 24.39 7.87 -10.06
C SER A 196 22.97 7.42 -9.72
N PHE A 197 22.39 6.50 -10.50
CA PHE A 197 21.06 5.93 -10.21
C PHE A 197 21.04 5.13 -8.90
N LEU A 198 22.04 4.27 -8.68
CA LEU A 198 22.15 3.48 -7.45
C LEU A 198 22.41 4.39 -6.23
N VAL A 199 23.21 5.45 -6.37
CA VAL A 199 23.42 6.46 -5.31
C VAL A 199 22.12 7.19 -4.98
N LEU A 200 21.37 7.66 -5.97
CA LEU A 200 20.07 8.32 -5.78
C LEU A 200 19.09 7.42 -5.00
N VAL A 201 18.95 6.16 -5.43
CA VAL A 201 18.06 5.20 -4.74
C VAL A 201 18.57 4.88 -3.33
N ALA A 202 19.87 4.63 -3.14
CA ALA A 202 20.43 4.29 -1.83
C ALA A 202 20.29 5.42 -0.81
N ILE A 203 20.56 6.67 -1.20
CA ILE A 203 20.40 7.83 -0.31
C ILE A 203 18.92 8.08 0.01
N THR A 204 18.03 7.90 -0.96
CA THR A 204 16.58 8.00 -0.69
C THR A 204 16.09 6.89 0.23
N LEU A 205 16.54 5.64 0.03
CA LEU A 205 16.21 4.51 0.92
C LEU A 205 16.60 4.79 2.36
N LEU A 206 17.79 5.38 2.60
CA LEU A 206 18.20 5.83 3.94
C LEU A 206 17.22 6.85 4.51
N ALA A 207 16.81 7.85 3.71
CA ALA A 207 15.92 8.91 4.16
C ALA A 207 14.44 8.49 4.38
N THR A 208 14.01 7.32 3.89
CA THR A 208 12.75 6.69 4.34
C THR A 208 12.80 6.18 5.79
N LEU A 209 14.01 6.03 6.34
CA LEU A 209 14.31 5.46 7.67
C LEU A 209 13.69 4.06 7.89
N SER A 210 13.36 3.32 6.82
CA SER A 210 12.75 2.00 6.93
C SER A 210 13.79 0.90 7.20
N ARG A 211 14.06 0.69 8.49
CA ARG A 211 15.11 -0.21 9.01
C ARG A 211 15.13 -1.60 8.36
N SER A 212 13.97 -2.21 8.12
CA SER A 212 13.90 -3.57 7.55
C SER A 212 14.13 -3.64 6.05
N THR A 213 13.70 -2.64 5.26
CA THR A 213 14.02 -2.59 3.83
C THR A 213 15.46 -2.14 3.59
N LEU A 214 16.07 -1.40 4.52
CA LEU A 214 17.51 -1.12 4.50
C LEU A 214 18.34 -2.40 4.66
N LEU A 215 17.97 -3.29 5.58
CA LEU A 215 18.59 -4.62 5.71
C LEU A 215 18.41 -5.45 4.42
N ALA A 216 17.20 -5.44 3.83
CA ALA A 216 16.94 -6.09 2.55
C ALA A 216 17.77 -5.48 1.40
N ALA A 217 17.98 -4.16 1.39
CA ALA A 217 18.80 -3.46 0.40
C ALA A 217 20.30 -3.82 0.53
N LEU A 218 20.82 -3.90 1.75
CA LEU A 218 22.19 -4.37 2.01
C LEU A 218 22.40 -5.79 1.48
N ALA A 219 21.48 -6.72 1.76
CA ALA A 219 21.53 -8.07 1.20
C ALA A 219 21.43 -8.07 -0.35
N THR A 220 20.55 -7.25 -0.91
CA THR A 220 20.34 -7.09 -2.36
C THR A 220 21.59 -6.60 -3.10
N VAL A 221 22.45 -5.81 -2.45
CA VAL A 221 23.73 -5.36 -3.00
C VAL A 221 24.84 -6.39 -2.71
N ALA A 222 24.94 -6.89 -1.48
CA ALA A 222 26.02 -7.78 -1.06
C ALA A 222 26.02 -9.14 -1.77
N VAL A 223 24.87 -9.80 -1.90
CA VAL A 223 24.80 -11.16 -2.47
C VAL A 223 25.25 -11.20 -3.95
N PRO A 224 24.79 -10.32 -4.86
CA PRO A 224 25.35 -10.20 -6.22
C PRO A 224 26.86 -9.93 -6.26
N ILE A 225 27.41 -9.16 -5.32
CA ILE A 225 28.84 -8.86 -5.26
C ILE A 225 29.63 -10.09 -4.82
N VAL A 226 29.24 -10.75 -3.73
CA VAL A 226 29.89 -11.97 -3.22
C VAL A 226 29.86 -13.08 -4.27
N VAL A 227 28.71 -13.32 -4.91
CA VAL A 227 28.60 -14.33 -5.99
C VAL A 227 29.47 -13.97 -7.19
N ARG A 228 29.57 -12.68 -7.56
CA ARG A 228 30.47 -12.24 -8.64
C ARG A 228 31.94 -12.46 -8.30
N ILE A 229 32.37 -12.11 -7.08
CA ILE A 229 33.74 -12.34 -6.59
C ILE A 229 34.07 -13.84 -6.60
N TRP A 230 33.16 -14.68 -6.08
CA TRP A 230 33.31 -16.13 -6.08
C TRP A 230 33.44 -16.72 -7.50
N GLN A 231 32.61 -16.27 -8.44
CA GLN A 231 32.68 -16.65 -9.85
C GLN A 231 33.99 -16.20 -10.52
N GLN A 232 34.52 -15.01 -10.17
CA GLN A 232 35.78 -14.50 -10.70
C GLN A 232 36.99 -15.26 -10.13
N PHE A 233 37.00 -15.53 -8.81
CA PHE A 233 38.01 -16.35 -8.14
C PHE A 233 38.09 -17.76 -8.77
N ARG A 234 36.94 -18.45 -8.90
CA ARG A 234 36.86 -19.79 -9.50
C ARG A 234 37.21 -19.83 -11.00
N SER A 235 37.24 -18.69 -11.69
CA SER A 235 37.61 -18.60 -13.12
C SER A 235 38.96 -17.92 -13.38
N GLY A 236 39.74 -17.62 -12.34
CA GLY A 236 41.09 -17.03 -12.47
C GLY A 236 41.12 -15.63 -13.11
N ARG A 237 39.98 -14.95 -13.26
CA ARG A 237 39.89 -13.67 -13.99
C ARG A 237 40.25 -12.50 -13.09
N ARG A 238 41.20 -11.66 -13.55
CA ARG A 238 41.61 -10.43 -12.84
C ARG A 238 40.42 -9.52 -12.56
N PHE A 239 40.46 -8.85 -11.41
CA PHE A 239 39.40 -7.98 -10.92
C PHE A 239 39.42 -6.62 -11.66
N GLN A 240 38.56 -6.47 -12.67
CA GLN A 240 38.30 -5.16 -13.28
C GLN A 240 37.13 -4.46 -12.58
N ILE A 241 37.46 -3.39 -11.84
CA ILE A 241 36.50 -2.39 -11.38
C ILE A 241 36.20 -1.45 -12.55
N ASP A 242 34.96 -1.41 -13.00
CA ASP A 242 34.51 -0.36 -13.91
C ASP A 242 34.24 0.92 -13.11
N LEU A 243 35.19 1.85 -13.17
CA LEU A 243 35.11 3.18 -12.54
C LEU A 243 34.29 4.18 -13.39
N GLY A 244 33.73 3.73 -14.52
CA GLY A 244 32.97 4.53 -15.49
C GLY A 244 31.78 5.26 -14.87
N GLY A 245 31.91 6.58 -14.72
CA GLY A 245 30.87 7.45 -14.18
C GLY A 245 30.93 7.70 -12.67
N LEU A 246 31.94 7.19 -11.95
CA LEU A 246 32.08 7.38 -10.50
C LEU A 246 32.04 8.87 -10.10
N GLY A 247 32.73 9.76 -10.83
CA GLY A 247 32.70 11.20 -10.54
C GLY A 247 31.29 11.83 -10.60
N ARG A 248 30.42 11.33 -11.49
CA ARG A 248 29.01 11.76 -11.54
C ARG A 248 28.20 11.23 -10.36
N ALA A 249 28.53 10.03 -9.89
CA ALA A 249 27.90 9.45 -8.70
C ALA A 249 28.32 10.20 -7.43
N VAL A 250 29.59 10.63 -7.34
CA VAL A 250 30.12 11.45 -6.24
C VAL A 250 29.47 12.85 -6.21
N VAL A 251 29.35 13.54 -7.36
CA VAL A 251 28.65 14.84 -7.43
C VAL A 251 27.17 14.71 -7.02
N VAL A 252 26.49 13.65 -7.46
CA VAL A 252 25.11 13.36 -7.03
C VAL A 252 25.05 13.04 -5.53
N ALA A 253 26.01 12.28 -4.99
CA ALA A 253 26.06 11.99 -3.56
C ALA A 253 26.19 13.26 -2.72
N PHE A 254 27.11 14.17 -3.06
CA PHE A 254 27.27 15.44 -2.35
C PHE A 254 26.03 16.34 -2.44
N ALA A 255 25.39 16.44 -3.61
CA ALA A 255 24.16 17.21 -3.76
C ALA A 255 23.00 16.65 -2.89
N LEU A 256 22.86 15.32 -2.84
CA LEU A 256 21.82 14.66 -2.05
C LEU A 256 22.11 14.68 -0.54
N LEU A 257 23.37 14.56 -0.13
CA LEU A 257 23.78 14.76 1.27
C LEU A 257 23.56 16.21 1.71
N GLY A 258 23.80 17.19 0.83
CA GLY A 258 23.44 18.59 1.07
C GLY A 258 21.93 18.78 1.27
N ALA A 259 21.09 18.16 0.45
CA ALA A 259 19.63 18.20 0.61
C ALA A 259 19.17 17.56 1.93
N ILE A 260 19.78 16.44 2.36
CA ILE A 260 19.51 15.83 3.67
C ILE A 260 19.99 16.74 4.82
N GLY A 261 21.15 17.39 4.69
CA GLY A 261 21.65 18.36 5.68
C GLY A 261 20.71 19.57 5.84
N ILE A 262 20.12 20.06 4.74
CA ILE A 262 19.07 21.07 4.77
C ILE A 262 17.84 20.52 5.48
N ALA A 263 17.35 19.32 5.12
CA ALA A 263 16.18 18.71 5.77
C ALA A 263 16.38 18.51 7.30
N LEU A 264 17.58 18.14 7.77
CA LEU A 264 17.89 17.99 9.20
C LEU A 264 17.90 19.32 9.97
N THR A 265 18.10 20.45 9.29
CA THR A 265 18.04 21.79 9.90
C THR A 265 16.66 22.42 9.79
N THR A 266 15.91 22.20 8.71
CA THR A 266 14.57 22.78 8.49
C THR A 266 13.42 21.94 9.05
N ASN A 267 13.55 20.61 9.09
CA ASN A 267 12.48 19.69 9.46
C ASN A 267 12.78 19.00 10.80
N ALA A 268 12.30 19.60 11.89
CA ALA A 268 12.48 19.08 13.24
C ALA A 268 11.95 17.64 13.42
N SER A 269 10.85 17.29 12.74
CA SER A 269 10.28 15.94 12.75
C SER A 269 11.25 14.92 12.13
N PHE A 270 11.89 15.27 11.00
CA PHE A 270 12.88 14.40 10.34
C PHE A 270 14.13 14.19 11.19
N ARG A 271 14.58 15.23 11.91
CA ARG A 271 15.67 15.09 12.89
C ARG A 271 15.32 14.09 13.99
N ILE A 272 14.18 14.28 14.67
CA ILE A 272 13.72 13.39 15.75
C ILE A 272 13.58 11.94 15.24
N ALA A 273 12.93 11.72 14.11
CA ALA A 273 12.78 10.38 13.52
C ALA A 273 14.12 9.74 13.11
N THR A 274 15.12 10.56 12.74
CA THR A 274 16.50 10.09 12.47
C THR A 274 17.20 9.67 13.76
N ASP A 275 17.11 10.48 14.81
CA ASP A 275 17.68 10.21 16.14
C ASP A 275 17.09 8.92 16.75
N GLU A 276 15.75 8.78 16.73
CA GLU A 276 15.03 7.56 17.12
C GLU A 276 15.43 6.33 16.28
N SER A 277 15.72 6.54 15.00
CA SER A 277 16.15 5.46 14.10
C SER A 277 17.59 5.03 14.36
N TYR A 278 18.47 5.95 14.73
CA TYR A 278 19.86 5.63 15.10
C TYR A 278 19.94 4.98 16.48
N ALA A 279 19.26 5.54 17.49
CA ALA A 279 19.13 4.94 18.82
C ALA A 279 18.55 3.53 18.73
N GLY A 280 17.51 3.36 17.91
CA GLY A 280 16.87 2.07 17.63
C GLY A 280 17.66 1.10 16.72
N ILE A 281 18.86 1.47 16.27
CA ILE A 281 19.85 0.57 15.65
C ILE A 281 20.90 0.16 16.70
N LEU A 282 21.37 1.11 17.52
CA LEU A 282 22.29 0.82 18.63
C LEU A 282 21.67 -0.12 19.67
N SER A 283 20.37 0.01 19.95
CA SER A 283 19.63 -0.83 20.90
C SER A 283 19.11 -2.15 20.32
N VAL A 284 19.53 -2.59 19.13
CA VAL A 284 19.03 -3.84 18.50
C VAL A 284 19.29 -5.07 19.38
N SER A 285 20.43 -5.17 20.06
CA SER A 285 20.74 -6.31 20.94
C SER A 285 19.85 -6.34 22.19
N THR A 286 19.59 -5.19 22.82
CA THR A 286 18.64 -5.08 23.93
C THR A 286 17.22 -5.32 23.47
N ALA A 287 16.83 -4.78 22.31
CA ALA A 287 15.49 -4.95 21.73
C ALA A 287 15.19 -6.40 21.31
N LEU A 288 16.20 -7.16 20.86
CA LEU A 288 16.06 -8.60 20.60
C LEU A 288 15.93 -9.41 21.90
N ASN A 289 16.70 -9.05 22.94
CA ASN A 289 16.57 -9.66 24.26
C ASN A 289 15.22 -9.32 24.93
N GLU A 290 14.69 -8.12 24.70
CA GLU A 290 13.34 -7.71 25.09
C GLU A 290 12.27 -8.45 24.28
N ALA A 291 12.45 -8.62 22.97
CA ALA A 291 11.54 -9.39 22.12
C ALA A 291 11.45 -10.86 22.55
N SER A 292 12.58 -11.51 22.85
CA SER A 292 12.60 -12.85 23.47
C SER A 292 11.82 -12.81 24.79
N LYS A 293 12.21 -11.96 25.75
CA LYS A 293 11.52 -11.83 27.04
C LYS A 293 10.03 -11.46 26.91
N ALA A 294 9.59 -10.84 25.82
CA ALA A 294 8.19 -10.55 25.57
C ALA A 294 7.43 -11.83 25.18
N VAL A 295 7.97 -12.61 24.24
CA VAL A 295 7.49 -13.94 23.83
C VAL A 295 7.53 -14.92 25.01
N ASP A 296 8.68 -15.05 25.67
CA ASP A 296 8.97 -15.99 26.77
C ASP A 296 8.13 -15.71 28.04
N ARG A 297 7.74 -14.45 28.28
CA ARG A 297 6.81 -14.07 29.37
C ARG A 297 5.34 -14.24 29.00
N SER A 298 5.01 -14.77 27.82
CA SER A 298 3.63 -15.20 27.54
C SER A 298 3.30 -16.38 28.45
N PRO A 299 2.31 -16.27 29.35
CA PRO A 299 2.11 -17.30 30.37
C PRO A 299 1.78 -18.66 29.74
N PRO A 300 2.41 -19.76 30.18
CA PRO A 300 1.85 -21.09 29.95
C PRO A 300 0.47 -21.15 30.62
N ALA A 301 -0.45 -21.92 30.03
CA ALA A 301 -1.89 -21.93 30.29
C ALA A 301 -2.29 -21.52 31.71
N ALA A 302 -3.04 -20.42 31.83
CA ALA A 302 -3.75 -20.07 33.06
C ALA A 302 -4.65 -21.25 33.43
N THR A 303 -4.26 -21.96 34.50
CA THR A 303 -4.95 -23.17 34.92
C THR A 303 -6.29 -22.77 35.50
N VAL A 304 -7.36 -22.93 34.72
CA VAL A 304 -8.72 -22.71 35.21
C VAL A 304 -8.91 -23.67 36.39
N SER A 305 -8.97 -23.12 37.60
CA SER A 305 -9.23 -23.91 38.80
C SER A 305 -10.66 -24.42 38.73
N ILE A 306 -10.80 -25.67 38.29
CA ILE A 306 -12.07 -26.39 38.33
C ILE A 306 -12.43 -26.54 39.81
N ALA A 307 -13.36 -25.72 40.28
CA ALA A 307 -13.96 -25.91 41.60
C ALA A 307 -14.65 -27.29 41.61
N PRO A 308 -14.50 -28.09 42.69
CA PRO A 308 -15.11 -29.41 42.75
C PRO A 308 -16.64 -29.30 42.72
N PRO A 309 -17.35 -30.24 42.07
CA PRO A 309 -18.81 -30.25 42.04
C PRO A 309 -19.38 -30.55 43.45
N PRO A 310 -20.48 -29.89 43.85
CA PRO A 310 -21.14 -30.17 45.13
C PRO A 310 -22.04 -31.41 45.03
N GLU A 311 -21.70 -32.49 45.71
CA GLU A 311 -22.59 -33.64 45.89
C GLU A 311 -23.47 -33.51 47.15
N GLY A 312 -24.77 -33.71 46.98
CA GLY A 312 -25.59 -34.53 47.89
C GLY A 312 -26.04 -33.98 49.26
N ALA A 313 -27.30 -33.50 49.30
CA ALA A 313 -28.19 -33.46 50.47
C ALA A 313 -27.79 -32.54 51.66
N SER A 314 -28.70 -32.06 52.52
CA SER A 314 -30.09 -32.45 52.77
C SER A 314 -31.00 -31.25 53.06
N ALA A 315 -32.30 -31.49 53.27
CA ALA A 315 -33.30 -30.45 53.50
C ALA A 315 -33.29 -29.91 54.94
N ASN A 316 -33.42 -28.59 55.09
CA ASN A 316 -34.49 -27.98 55.90
C ASN A 316 -34.62 -26.46 55.68
N GLN A 317 -35.86 -25.99 55.70
CA GLN A 317 -36.25 -24.57 55.79
C GLN A 317 -36.25 -24.13 57.29
N PRO A 318 -36.24 -22.82 57.65
CA PRO A 318 -37.23 -21.82 57.21
C PRO A 318 -36.70 -20.42 56.86
N ALA A 319 -37.63 -19.53 56.52
CA ALA A 319 -37.42 -18.23 55.88
C ALA A 319 -36.93 -17.08 56.80
N PRO A 320 -36.28 -16.04 56.24
CA PRO A 320 -35.98 -14.78 56.94
C PRO A 320 -37.20 -13.82 56.98
N PRO A 321 -37.29 -12.93 58.00
CA PRO A 321 -38.32 -11.89 58.08
C PRO A 321 -38.01 -10.64 57.23
N ARG A 322 -39.06 -9.84 56.96
CA ARG A 322 -39.06 -8.65 56.09
C ARG A 322 -38.39 -7.41 56.72
N ALA A 323 -37.73 -6.60 55.88
CA ALA A 323 -37.83 -5.12 55.78
C ALA A 323 -36.82 -4.59 54.72
N SER A 324 -36.99 -3.50 53.96
CA SER A 324 -38.16 -2.72 53.51
C SER A 324 -37.68 -1.55 52.60
N SER A 325 -38.35 -1.30 51.45
CA SER A 325 -38.56 0.02 50.76
C SER A 325 -37.36 0.94 50.39
N ALA A 326 -37.40 1.81 49.36
CA ALA A 326 -38.31 2.04 48.20
C ALA A 326 -37.72 3.15 47.29
N ASP A 327 -37.98 3.28 45.98
CA ASP A 327 -38.48 2.30 44.99
C ASP A 327 -37.61 2.38 43.70
N THR A 328 -37.77 3.19 42.64
CA THR A 328 -38.84 3.99 41.97
C THR A 328 -38.29 4.32 40.56
N THR A 329 -38.97 4.47 39.41
CA THR A 329 -40.40 4.48 39.00
C THR A 329 -40.50 4.01 37.53
N THR A 330 -41.65 3.48 37.08
CA THR A 330 -41.99 3.21 35.65
C THR A 330 -42.75 4.37 34.99
N PRO A 331 -42.82 4.40 33.64
CA PRO A 331 -44.12 4.16 32.95
C PRO A 331 -43.94 3.44 31.58
N LEU A 332 -44.94 2.87 30.89
CA LEU A 332 -46.27 2.30 31.22
C LEU A 332 -46.67 1.38 30.03
N ALA A 333 -47.65 0.47 30.18
CA ALA A 333 -48.09 -0.45 29.12
C ALA A 333 -49.62 -0.45 28.93
N VAL A 334 -50.09 -0.76 27.71
CA VAL A 334 -51.50 -1.02 27.35
C VAL A 334 -51.54 -2.16 26.30
N GLU A 335 -52.66 -2.87 26.20
CA GLU A 335 -52.81 -4.26 25.71
C GLU A 335 -53.27 -4.46 24.24
N PRO A 336 -53.21 -5.71 23.70
CA PRO A 336 -53.56 -6.07 22.30
C PRO A 336 -55.06 -6.36 22.08
N PRO A 337 -55.47 -6.90 20.90
CA PRO A 337 -55.80 -8.35 20.89
C PRO A 337 -55.61 -9.13 19.56
N SER A 338 -55.41 -10.45 19.71
CA SER A 338 -55.86 -11.60 18.88
C SER A 338 -55.87 -11.60 17.34
N GLY A 339 -55.24 -12.64 16.75
CA GLY A 339 -55.48 -13.13 15.38
C GLY A 339 -54.93 -14.55 15.18
N SER A 340 -55.58 -15.40 14.36
CA SER A 340 -55.22 -16.82 14.12
C SER A 340 -54.56 -17.03 12.73
N ALA A 341 -54.04 -18.18 12.29
CA ALA A 341 -54.10 -19.57 12.80
C ALA A 341 -52.94 -20.46 12.27
N ALA A 342 -52.65 -21.57 12.99
CA ALA A 342 -52.16 -22.88 12.50
C ALA A 342 -50.77 -22.97 11.77
N ALA A 343 -50.05 -24.11 11.71
CA ALA A 343 -50.30 -25.48 12.20
C ALA A 343 -48.97 -26.26 12.45
N LYS A 344 -48.97 -27.25 13.38
CA LYS A 344 -48.16 -28.50 13.46
C LYS A 344 -46.62 -28.42 13.26
N GLY A 345 -45.74 -29.07 14.03
CA GLY A 345 -45.85 -30.24 14.92
C GLY A 345 -44.79 -31.28 14.52
N GLY A 346 -44.17 -32.09 15.39
CA GLY A 346 -44.29 -32.24 16.85
C GLY A 346 -42.95 -32.69 17.47
N ALA A 347 -42.95 -33.31 18.65
CA ALA A 347 -41.74 -33.60 19.43
C ALA A 347 -41.71 -35.01 20.05
N SER A 348 -40.49 -35.55 20.24
CA SER A 348 -40.13 -36.76 21.03
C SER A 348 -40.75 -38.10 20.57
N ALA A 349 -40.18 -39.27 20.88
CA ALA A 349 -38.80 -39.66 21.19
C ALA A 349 -38.69 -41.19 20.98
N ASP A 350 -37.49 -41.75 20.91
CA ASP A 350 -37.12 -42.91 21.75
C ASP A 350 -35.61 -43.18 21.72
N ALA A 351 -35.12 -43.96 22.70
CA ALA A 351 -33.71 -44.09 23.00
C ALA A 351 -33.11 -45.47 22.67
N VAL A 352 -31.83 -45.48 22.29
CA VAL A 352 -30.95 -46.66 22.41
C VAL A 352 -29.63 -46.22 23.05
N ASN A 353 -29.40 -46.65 24.29
CA ASN A 353 -28.11 -46.47 24.96
C ASN A 353 -27.06 -47.43 24.36
N SER A 354 -25.85 -46.90 24.11
CA SER A 354 -24.63 -47.69 24.09
C SER A 354 -23.46 -46.84 24.58
N SER A 355 -22.68 -47.36 25.52
CA SER A 355 -21.69 -46.59 26.27
C SER A 355 -20.40 -46.34 25.48
N PRO A 356 -19.75 -45.17 25.63
CA PRO A 356 -18.46 -44.90 25.01
C PRO A 356 -17.30 -45.60 25.75
N LEU A 357 -16.36 -46.18 24.99
CA LEU A 357 -15.00 -46.47 25.43
C LEU A 357 -14.02 -45.45 24.81
N PRO A 358 -12.81 -45.25 25.39
CA PRO A 358 -12.11 -43.96 25.31
C PRO A 358 -11.40 -43.67 23.99
N SER A 359 -11.63 -42.47 23.44
CA SER A 359 -11.10 -41.99 22.16
C SER A 359 -10.07 -40.86 22.29
N GLY A 360 -8.88 -41.17 22.81
CA GLY A 360 -7.64 -40.39 22.61
C GLY A 360 -7.54 -39.00 23.28
N PRO A 361 -6.41 -38.30 23.10
CA PRO A 361 -6.18 -36.97 23.66
C PRO A 361 -6.97 -35.89 22.89
N ALA A 362 -7.75 -35.08 23.61
CA ALA A 362 -8.71 -34.16 23.00
C ALA A 362 -8.05 -32.91 22.36
N PRO A 363 -8.36 -32.56 21.10
CA PRO A 363 -7.83 -31.36 20.45
C PRO A 363 -8.47 -30.05 20.96
N ALA A 364 -9.68 -30.10 21.54
CA ALA A 364 -10.46 -28.93 21.92
C ALA A 364 -9.80 -28.06 23.00
N ALA A 365 -9.15 -28.68 24.00
CA ALA A 365 -8.45 -27.96 25.07
C ALA A 365 -7.32 -27.07 24.51
N ASN A 366 -6.54 -27.61 23.56
CA ASN A 366 -5.44 -26.88 22.92
C ASN A 366 -5.93 -25.74 22.01
N GLN A 367 -7.15 -25.81 21.47
CA GLN A 367 -7.73 -24.70 20.70
C GLN A 367 -8.12 -23.54 21.63
N SER A 368 -8.81 -23.82 22.73
CA SER A 368 -9.21 -22.81 23.73
C SER A 368 -8.01 -22.00 24.26
N THR A 369 -6.91 -22.68 24.62
CA THR A 369 -5.73 -22.02 25.21
C THR A 369 -4.96 -21.13 24.23
N ASN A 370 -4.91 -21.49 22.93
CA ASN A 370 -4.20 -20.68 21.94
C ASN A 370 -5.01 -19.44 21.53
N VAL A 371 -6.34 -19.52 21.48
CA VAL A 371 -7.22 -18.36 21.25
C VAL A 371 -7.08 -17.33 22.37
N ALA A 372 -7.09 -17.76 23.63
CA ALA A 372 -6.82 -16.88 24.76
C ALA A 372 -5.44 -16.21 24.67
N LYS A 373 -4.39 -16.96 24.29
CA LYS A 373 -3.05 -16.39 24.07
C LYS A 373 -3.02 -15.37 22.91
N MET A 374 -3.73 -15.62 21.80
CA MET A 374 -3.82 -14.65 20.69
C MET A 374 -4.51 -13.34 21.08
N GLN A 375 -5.48 -13.39 22.01
CA GLN A 375 -6.14 -12.18 22.52
C GLN A 375 -5.19 -11.40 23.44
N ALA A 376 -4.57 -12.05 24.42
CA ALA A 376 -3.61 -11.42 25.33
C ALA A 376 -2.40 -10.81 24.58
N LEU A 377 -1.92 -11.46 23.50
CA LEU A 377 -0.92 -10.89 22.60
C LEU A 377 -1.44 -9.64 21.87
N GLY A 378 -2.72 -9.61 21.49
CA GLY A 378 -3.37 -8.45 20.87
C GLY A 378 -3.46 -7.23 21.81
N GLU A 379 -3.86 -7.45 23.06
CA GLU A 379 -3.96 -6.42 24.09
C GLU A 379 -2.57 -5.86 24.50
N ARG A 380 -1.53 -6.71 24.48
CA ARG A 380 -0.15 -6.28 24.76
C ARG A 380 0.49 -5.50 23.61
N LEU A 381 0.06 -5.75 22.37
CA LEU A 381 0.57 -5.09 21.16
C LEU A 381 0.24 -3.59 21.10
N THR A 382 -0.88 -3.13 21.69
CA THR A 382 -1.28 -1.72 21.70
C THR A 382 -0.38 -0.81 22.55
N ASP A 383 0.30 -1.38 23.55
CA ASP A 383 1.30 -0.69 24.36
C ASP A 383 2.71 -0.89 23.79
N GLU A 384 3.08 -2.14 23.49
CA GLU A 384 4.43 -2.49 23.06
C GLU A 384 4.77 -1.87 21.68
N GLY A 385 3.79 -1.75 20.79
CA GLY A 385 3.93 -1.08 19.49
C GLY A 385 4.31 0.40 19.56
N LYS A 386 4.11 1.06 20.70
CA LYS A 386 4.55 2.45 20.96
C LYS A 386 5.94 2.51 21.62
N ARG A 387 6.40 1.42 22.24
CA ARG A 387 7.69 1.36 22.97
C ARG A 387 8.83 0.85 22.08
N ASN A 388 8.63 -0.27 21.39
CA ASN A 388 9.69 -0.94 20.64
C ASN A 388 9.13 -1.66 19.41
N SER A 389 9.48 -1.16 18.22
CA SER A 389 8.99 -1.69 16.94
C SER A 389 9.58 -3.06 16.55
N ILE A 390 10.62 -3.53 17.25
CA ILE A 390 11.23 -4.85 17.03
C ILE A 390 10.51 -5.92 17.86
N SER A 391 10.27 -5.68 19.16
CA SER A 391 9.48 -6.57 20.00
C SER A 391 8.03 -6.67 19.51
N ALA A 392 7.41 -5.55 19.11
CA ALA A 392 6.08 -5.57 18.51
C ALA A 392 6.01 -6.47 17.26
N ARG A 393 7.01 -6.42 16.36
CA ARG A 393 7.07 -7.30 15.18
C ARG A 393 7.24 -8.78 15.55
N ALA A 394 7.99 -9.09 16.61
CA ALA A 394 8.09 -10.46 17.12
C ALA A 394 6.74 -10.97 17.67
N LEU A 395 5.99 -10.13 18.39
CA LEU A 395 4.66 -10.47 18.91
C LEU A 395 3.61 -10.60 17.80
N PHE A 396 3.64 -9.75 16.75
CA PHE A 396 2.82 -9.93 15.55
C PHE A 396 3.14 -11.25 14.83
N LEU A 397 4.42 -11.62 14.74
CA LEU A 397 4.87 -12.88 14.13
C LEU A 397 4.41 -14.10 14.95
N GLU A 398 4.55 -14.07 16.28
CA GLU A 398 4.06 -15.14 17.16
C GLU A 398 2.54 -15.30 17.05
N ARG A 399 1.79 -14.20 17.18
CA ARG A 399 0.32 -14.19 17.03
C ARG A 399 -0.11 -14.75 15.67
N GLY A 400 0.60 -14.39 14.60
CA GLY A 400 0.38 -14.94 13.26
C GLY A 400 0.68 -16.44 13.16
N LEU A 401 1.76 -16.93 13.78
CA LEU A 401 2.10 -18.35 13.78
C LEU A 401 1.13 -19.20 14.63
N LEU A 402 0.56 -18.65 15.70
CA LEU A 402 -0.54 -19.26 16.44
C LEU A 402 -1.82 -19.31 15.60
N ALA A 403 -2.18 -18.19 14.96
CA ALA A 403 -3.34 -18.13 14.07
C ALA A 403 -3.24 -19.09 12.86
N TYR A 404 -2.03 -19.35 12.37
CA TYR A 404 -1.76 -20.36 11.35
C TYR A 404 -1.98 -21.79 11.89
N ARG A 405 -1.45 -22.12 13.07
CA ARG A 405 -1.61 -23.46 13.70
C ARG A 405 -3.08 -23.81 13.95
N GLU A 406 -3.90 -22.83 14.31
CA GLU A 406 -5.34 -23.00 14.48
C GLU A 406 -6.15 -22.86 13.17
N GLY A 407 -5.53 -22.44 12.07
CA GLY A 407 -6.21 -22.08 10.82
C GLY A 407 -6.71 -23.28 10.00
N GLY A 408 -6.36 -24.51 10.40
CA GLY A 408 -6.70 -25.71 9.65
C GLY A 408 -5.98 -25.82 8.29
N PHE A 409 -6.28 -26.87 7.54
CA PHE A 409 -5.56 -27.16 6.29
C PHE A 409 -5.71 -26.07 5.22
N PHE A 410 -6.88 -25.43 5.13
CA PHE A 410 -7.21 -24.40 4.15
C PHE A 410 -7.05 -22.96 4.64
N GLY A 411 -6.64 -22.74 5.90
CA GLY A 411 -6.45 -21.40 6.48
C GLY A 411 -7.75 -20.65 6.81
N ARG A 412 -7.59 -19.36 7.15
CA ARG A 412 -8.63 -18.45 7.69
C ARG A 412 -9.14 -17.41 6.70
N GLY A 413 -8.69 -17.46 5.44
CA GLY A 413 -8.98 -16.46 4.43
C GLY A 413 -8.16 -15.17 4.58
N LEU A 414 -8.05 -14.42 3.49
CA LEU A 414 -7.08 -13.33 3.38
C LEU A 414 -7.44 -12.09 4.22
N GLU A 415 -8.73 -11.83 4.45
CA GLU A 415 -9.18 -10.72 5.31
C GLU A 415 -8.75 -10.93 6.77
N GLN A 416 -8.96 -12.13 7.33
CA GLN A 416 -8.57 -12.45 8.71
C GLN A 416 -7.05 -12.46 8.88
N ALA A 417 -6.31 -12.98 7.87
CA ALA A 417 -4.86 -12.95 7.86
C ALA A 417 -4.29 -11.52 7.85
N GLN A 418 -4.86 -10.62 7.04
CA GLN A 418 -4.41 -9.23 6.94
C GLN A 418 -4.74 -8.42 8.21
N ALA A 419 -5.88 -8.68 8.84
CA ALA A 419 -6.26 -8.05 10.12
C ALA A 419 -5.30 -8.38 11.28
N LEU A 420 -4.54 -9.48 11.19
CA LEU A 420 -3.49 -9.84 12.15
C LEU A 420 -2.13 -9.15 11.87
N ALA A 421 -1.99 -8.46 10.74
CA ALA A 421 -0.82 -7.69 10.34
C ALA A 421 0.56 -8.36 10.61
N PRO A 422 0.80 -9.62 10.18
CA PRO A 422 1.99 -10.41 10.58
C PRO A 422 3.34 -9.88 10.04
N HIS A 423 3.36 -8.72 9.37
CA HIS A 423 4.50 -8.06 8.72
C HIS A 423 5.45 -8.95 7.88
N ASN A 424 4.94 -10.08 7.39
CA ASN A 424 5.66 -11.07 6.63
C ASN A 424 4.68 -11.75 5.64
N THR A 425 5.01 -11.74 4.35
CA THR A 425 4.14 -12.25 3.28
C THR A 425 4.00 -13.77 3.34
N PHE A 426 5.04 -14.51 3.75
CA PHE A 426 4.96 -15.97 3.91
C PHE A 426 3.95 -16.35 5.00
N VAL A 427 4.03 -15.70 6.16
CA VAL A 427 3.12 -15.95 7.28
C VAL A 427 1.70 -15.45 7.00
N LEU A 428 1.53 -14.29 6.32
CA LEU A 428 0.22 -13.83 5.85
C LEU A 428 -0.48 -14.91 5.01
N PHE A 429 0.18 -15.39 3.96
CA PHE A 429 -0.43 -16.37 3.06
C PHE A 429 -0.62 -17.73 3.73
N ALA A 430 0.27 -18.15 4.64
CA ALA A 430 0.09 -19.33 5.46
C ALA A 430 -1.15 -19.27 6.36
N ILE A 431 -1.42 -18.12 7.01
CA ILE A 431 -2.67 -17.93 7.78
C ILE A 431 -3.87 -17.97 6.84
N ALA A 432 -3.79 -17.31 5.68
CA ALA A 432 -4.91 -17.18 4.74
C ALA A 432 -5.33 -18.51 4.09
N PHE A 433 -4.35 -19.32 3.64
CA PHE A 433 -4.57 -20.50 2.79
C PHE A 433 -3.91 -21.78 3.33
N GLY A 434 -3.57 -21.79 4.62
CA GLY A 434 -2.99 -22.96 5.30
C GLY A 434 -1.68 -23.43 4.67
N HIS A 435 -1.55 -24.73 4.42
CA HIS A 435 -0.32 -25.30 3.85
C HIS A 435 -0.07 -24.86 2.39
N LEU A 436 -1.13 -24.65 1.61
CA LEU A 436 -1.04 -24.12 0.24
C LEU A 436 -0.53 -22.67 0.25
N GLY A 437 -0.81 -21.92 1.32
CA GLY A 437 -0.37 -20.56 1.53
C GLY A 437 1.14 -20.36 1.43
N TRP A 438 1.94 -21.29 1.97
CA TRP A 438 3.41 -21.22 1.87
C TRP A 438 3.92 -21.30 0.43
N LEU A 439 3.25 -22.07 -0.43
CA LEU A 439 3.69 -22.33 -1.80
C LEU A 439 3.62 -21.09 -2.70
N ILE A 440 2.75 -20.12 -2.40
CA ILE A 440 2.54 -18.91 -3.21
C ILE A 440 3.78 -17.98 -3.18
N PRO A 441 4.23 -17.45 -2.02
CA PRO A 441 5.42 -16.61 -1.96
C PRO A 441 6.73 -17.38 -2.15
N ILE A 442 6.80 -18.66 -1.75
CA ILE A 442 7.94 -19.52 -2.11
C ILE A 442 8.02 -19.65 -3.64
N GLY A 443 6.90 -19.91 -4.31
CA GLY A 443 6.81 -19.97 -5.77
C GLY A 443 7.29 -18.68 -6.43
N LEU A 444 6.82 -17.52 -5.97
CA LEU A 444 7.26 -16.21 -6.48
C LEU A 444 8.79 -16.02 -6.37
N VAL A 445 9.36 -16.31 -5.20
CA VAL A 445 10.81 -16.19 -4.96
C VAL A 445 11.58 -17.19 -5.84
N CYS A 446 11.11 -18.43 -5.92
CA CYS A 446 11.66 -19.44 -6.82
C CYS A 446 11.62 -18.98 -8.28
N PHE A 447 10.55 -18.35 -8.77
CA PHE A 447 10.51 -17.80 -10.13
C PHE A 447 11.50 -16.66 -10.34
N ALA A 448 11.64 -15.74 -9.38
CA ALA A 448 12.63 -14.67 -9.46
C ALA A 448 14.07 -15.19 -9.57
N PHE A 449 14.42 -16.27 -8.85
CA PHE A 449 15.73 -16.92 -8.97
C PHE A 449 15.86 -17.84 -10.19
N CYS A 450 14.85 -18.64 -10.53
CA CYS A 450 14.86 -19.55 -11.69
C CYS A 450 15.00 -18.83 -13.04
N PHE A 451 14.63 -17.54 -13.11
CA PHE A 451 14.85 -16.73 -14.31
C PHE A 451 16.24 -16.05 -14.39
N ALA A 452 16.95 -15.91 -13.27
CA ALA A 452 18.29 -15.34 -13.23
C ALA A 452 19.28 -16.11 -14.13
N ARG A 453 20.26 -15.41 -14.70
CA ARG A 453 21.36 -16.00 -15.51
C ARG A 453 22.75 -15.53 -15.07
N ASN A 454 22.84 -14.36 -14.44
CA ASN A 454 24.09 -13.75 -13.99
C ASN A 454 23.97 -13.37 -12.51
N ALA A 455 25.10 -13.16 -11.82
CA ALA A 455 25.11 -12.65 -10.44
C ALA A 455 24.27 -11.35 -10.27
N GLY A 456 24.23 -10.48 -11.28
CA GLY A 456 23.40 -9.28 -11.26
C GLY A 456 21.89 -9.51 -11.41
N ASP A 457 21.45 -10.64 -11.96
CA ASP A 457 20.02 -11.00 -12.00
C ASP A 457 19.55 -11.57 -10.65
N LEU A 458 20.45 -11.87 -9.72
CA LEU A 458 20.08 -12.26 -8.35
C LEU A 458 19.51 -11.11 -7.53
N ALA A 459 19.78 -9.85 -7.91
CA ALA A 459 19.33 -8.67 -7.17
C ALA A 459 17.80 -8.64 -7.01
N ILE A 460 17.04 -8.97 -8.06
CA ILE A 460 15.58 -9.06 -7.95
C ILE A 460 15.13 -10.22 -7.05
N GLY A 461 15.73 -11.41 -7.14
CA GLY A 461 15.38 -12.53 -6.26
C GLY A 461 15.63 -12.22 -4.78
N VAL A 462 16.77 -11.59 -4.46
CA VAL A 462 17.11 -11.19 -3.09
C VAL A 462 16.24 -10.04 -2.59
N ALA A 463 15.91 -9.06 -3.44
CA ALA A 463 15.00 -7.97 -3.08
C ALA A 463 13.57 -8.48 -2.81
N VAL A 464 13.05 -9.38 -3.66
CA VAL A 464 11.73 -10.01 -3.48
C VAL A 464 11.70 -10.81 -2.18
N MET A 465 12.71 -11.63 -1.90
CA MET A 465 12.84 -12.37 -0.65
C MET A 465 12.88 -11.43 0.57
N GLY A 466 13.74 -10.40 0.53
CA GLY A 466 13.92 -9.46 1.64
C GLY A 466 12.66 -8.63 1.94
N VAL A 467 11.91 -8.22 0.92
CA VAL A 467 10.61 -7.53 1.12
C VAL A 467 9.53 -8.51 1.58
N ALA A 468 9.47 -9.73 1.02
CA ALA A 468 8.51 -10.76 1.45
C ALA A 468 8.68 -11.16 2.92
N LEU A 469 9.91 -11.13 3.45
CA LEU A 469 10.20 -11.39 4.86
C LEU A 469 9.87 -10.21 5.80
N THR A 470 9.68 -8.99 5.28
CA THR A 470 9.62 -7.75 6.09
C THR A 470 8.39 -6.86 5.84
N SER A 471 7.52 -7.24 4.90
CA SER A 471 6.18 -6.68 4.67
C SER A 471 5.20 -7.82 4.36
N HIS A 472 3.91 -7.60 4.62
CA HIS A 472 2.82 -8.47 4.19
C HIS A 472 2.12 -7.96 2.91
N ASP A 473 2.39 -6.71 2.48
CA ASP A 473 1.67 -6.02 1.40
C ASP A 473 2.15 -6.40 -0.02
N LEU A 474 3.22 -7.17 -0.13
CA LEU A 474 3.96 -7.41 -1.39
C LEU A 474 3.10 -7.93 -2.54
N LEU A 475 2.14 -8.81 -2.22
CA LEU A 475 1.18 -9.38 -3.16
C LEU A 475 -0.21 -8.74 -3.09
N LEU A 476 -0.45 -7.85 -2.12
CA LEU A 476 -1.72 -7.14 -1.95
C LEU A 476 -1.74 -5.78 -2.66
N THR A 477 -0.57 -5.18 -2.84
CA THR A 477 -0.39 -3.84 -3.40
C THR A 477 0.17 -3.91 -4.81
N PRO A 478 -0.60 -3.53 -5.86
CA PRO A 478 -0.16 -3.64 -7.25
C PRO A 478 1.15 -2.91 -7.55
N SER A 479 1.38 -1.78 -6.86
CA SER A 479 2.59 -0.95 -6.98
C SER A 479 3.87 -1.60 -6.45
N LEU A 480 3.79 -2.58 -5.52
CA LEU A 480 4.95 -3.38 -5.10
C LEU A 480 5.22 -4.54 -6.07
N PHE A 481 4.16 -5.19 -6.55
CA PHE A 481 4.28 -6.35 -7.42
C PHE A 481 4.68 -6.00 -8.86
N LEU A 482 4.25 -4.85 -9.38
CA LEU A 482 4.50 -4.44 -10.76
C LEU A 482 6.01 -4.41 -11.13
N PRO A 483 6.92 -3.80 -10.35
CA PRO A 483 8.37 -3.92 -10.59
C PRO A 483 8.87 -5.36 -10.69
N ILE A 484 8.35 -6.27 -9.84
CA ILE A 484 8.74 -7.68 -9.83
C ILE A 484 8.32 -8.35 -11.14
N ALA A 485 7.07 -8.11 -11.54
CA ALA A 485 6.51 -8.60 -12.79
C ALA A 485 7.32 -8.11 -14.01
N LEU A 486 7.67 -6.81 -14.05
CA LEU A 486 8.49 -6.23 -15.13
C LEU A 486 9.91 -6.80 -15.16
N GLY A 487 10.54 -7.03 -14.00
CA GLY A 487 11.86 -7.67 -13.94
C GLY A 487 11.82 -9.13 -14.45
N ILE A 488 10.79 -9.91 -14.07
CA ILE A 488 10.57 -11.27 -14.57
C ILE A 488 10.29 -11.25 -16.09
N GLY A 489 9.44 -10.33 -16.57
CA GLY A 489 9.18 -10.12 -18.00
C GLY A 489 10.43 -9.72 -18.78
N GLY A 490 11.32 -8.93 -18.18
CA GLY A 490 12.63 -8.57 -18.72
C GLY A 490 13.57 -9.77 -18.86
N MET A 491 13.65 -10.61 -17.83
CA MET A 491 14.43 -11.85 -17.90
C MET A 491 13.85 -12.85 -18.92
N LEU A 492 12.52 -12.97 -19.02
CA LEU A 492 11.84 -13.76 -20.04
C LEU A 492 12.16 -13.27 -21.47
N ALA A 493 12.10 -11.94 -21.69
CA ALA A 493 12.47 -11.33 -22.96
C ALA A 493 13.93 -11.62 -23.35
N ALA A 494 14.86 -11.48 -22.39
CA ALA A 494 16.28 -11.80 -22.60
C ALA A 494 16.53 -13.31 -22.84
N ARG A 495 15.71 -14.20 -22.27
CA ARG A 495 15.74 -15.65 -22.57
C ARG A 495 15.31 -15.92 -24.00
N LYS A 496 14.23 -15.29 -24.48
CA LYS A 496 13.71 -15.39 -25.85
C LYS A 496 14.70 -14.85 -26.89
N LEU A 497 15.26 -13.66 -26.66
CA LEU A 497 16.22 -13.03 -27.58
C LEU A 497 17.50 -13.86 -27.75
N ALA A 498 17.95 -14.53 -26.69
CA ALA A 498 19.11 -15.43 -26.73
C ALA A 498 18.83 -16.81 -27.40
N ALA A 499 17.57 -17.14 -27.66
CA ALA A 499 17.15 -18.39 -28.32
C ALA A 499 16.79 -18.21 -29.80
N ALA A 500 16.54 -16.97 -30.25
CA ALA A 500 16.34 -16.63 -31.65
C ALA A 500 17.68 -16.37 -32.35
N LYS A 501 17.85 -16.85 -33.60
CA LYS A 501 18.91 -16.35 -34.47
C LYS A 501 18.65 -14.86 -34.77
N PRO A 502 19.68 -13.99 -34.83
CA PRO A 502 19.48 -12.57 -35.07
C PRO A 502 19.03 -12.31 -36.52
N SER A 503 17.73 -12.10 -36.72
CA SER A 503 17.19 -11.54 -37.95
C SER A 503 17.52 -10.04 -38.02
N PRO A 504 18.06 -9.52 -39.13
CA PRO A 504 18.19 -8.08 -39.33
C PRO A 504 16.81 -7.43 -39.47
N THR A 505 16.78 -6.10 -39.28
CA THR A 505 15.63 -5.20 -39.50
C THR A 505 14.36 -5.44 -38.66
N GLU A 506 14.22 -4.69 -37.56
CA GLU A 506 12.91 -4.20 -37.10
C GLU A 506 13.02 -2.74 -36.62
N LYS A 507 13.44 -1.84 -37.53
CA LYS A 507 13.64 -0.39 -37.26
C LYS A 507 12.35 0.40 -36.94
N GLY A 508 11.19 -0.27 -36.88
CA GLY A 508 9.87 0.37 -36.67
C GLY A 508 9.43 0.50 -35.20
N GLU A 509 9.98 -0.30 -34.29
CA GLU A 509 9.54 -0.33 -32.87
C GLU A 509 9.66 0.99 -32.06
N PRO A 510 10.65 1.90 -32.27
CA PRO A 510 10.79 3.04 -31.36
C PRO A 510 9.69 4.10 -31.53
N TRP A 511 9.10 4.23 -32.72
CA TRP A 511 8.15 5.32 -33.01
C TRP A 511 6.74 5.03 -32.46
N SER A 512 6.31 3.77 -32.53
CA SER A 512 5.07 3.30 -31.89
C SER A 512 5.17 3.38 -30.36
N PHE A 513 6.31 3.01 -29.77
CA PHE A 513 6.55 3.15 -28.34
C PHE A 513 6.58 4.63 -27.91
N ALA A 514 7.20 5.52 -28.71
CA ALA A 514 7.19 6.96 -28.46
C ALA A 514 5.76 7.52 -28.45
N CYS A 515 4.97 7.23 -29.48
CA CYS A 515 3.58 7.69 -29.58
C CYS A 515 2.70 7.16 -28.43
N GLY A 516 2.81 5.87 -28.09
CA GLY A 516 2.10 5.28 -26.94
C GLY A 516 2.51 5.90 -25.60
N THR A 517 3.80 6.20 -25.41
CA THR A 517 4.30 6.87 -24.20
C THR A 517 3.78 8.30 -24.11
N VAL A 518 3.82 9.07 -25.21
CA VAL A 518 3.25 10.42 -25.31
C VAL A 518 1.77 10.40 -24.93
N ALA A 519 0.97 9.49 -25.48
CA ALA A 519 -0.46 9.39 -25.21
C ALA A 519 -0.75 9.07 -23.73
N GLY A 520 -0.06 8.08 -23.14
CA GLY A 520 -0.22 7.73 -21.73
C GLY A 520 0.18 8.87 -20.78
N VAL A 521 1.27 9.58 -21.10
CA VAL A 521 1.77 10.74 -20.36
C VAL A 521 0.82 11.95 -20.48
N ALA A 522 0.28 12.22 -21.68
CA ALA A 522 -0.66 13.32 -21.90
C ALA A 522 -2.00 13.06 -21.18
N ALA A 523 -2.52 11.83 -21.23
CA ALA A 523 -3.74 11.45 -20.50
C ALA A 523 -3.55 11.56 -18.98
N PHE A 524 -2.39 11.16 -18.47
CA PHE A 524 -2.00 11.34 -17.06
C PHE A 524 -1.94 12.83 -16.66
N GLY A 525 -1.31 13.68 -17.47
CA GLY A 525 -1.23 15.12 -17.22
C GLY A 525 -2.60 15.81 -17.25
N ALA A 526 -3.47 15.44 -18.20
CA ALA A 526 -4.85 15.90 -18.26
C ALA A 526 -5.65 15.46 -17.01
N GLY A 527 -5.43 14.23 -16.54
CA GLY A 527 -6.02 13.72 -15.28
C GLY A 527 -5.61 14.55 -14.06
N CYS A 528 -4.33 14.92 -13.95
CA CYS A 528 -3.86 15.80 -12.87
C CYS A 528 -4.60 17.15 -12.86
N ILE A 529 -4.72 17.78 -14.03
CA ILE A 529 -5.37 19.09 -14.20
C ILE A 529 -6.87 19.01 -13.91
N ALA A 530 -7.55 18.00 -14.45
CA ALA A 530 -8.97 17.77 -14.22
C ALA A 530 -9.31 17.59 -12.74
N ILE A 531 -8.42 16.95 -11.96
CA ILE A 531 -8.67 16.70 -10.53
C ILE A 531 -8.41 17.96 -9.69
N LEU A 532 -7.43 18.81 -10.04
CA LEU A 532 -7.30 20.14 -9.42
C LEU A 532 -8.56 21.00 -9.62
N LEU A 533 -9.23 20.87 -10.77
CA LEU A 533 -10.49 21.58 -11.07
C LEU A 533 -11.73 20.96 -10.37
N VAL A 534 -11.62 19.75 -9.82
CA VAL A 534 -12.74 18.97 -9.24
C VAL A 534 -12.61 18.76 -7.72
N THR A 535 -11.45 19.11 -7.15
CA THR A 535 -11.14 19.03 -5.71
C THR A 535 -12.19 19.81 -4.89
N PRO A 536 -12.78 19.22 -3.83
CA PRO A 536 -13.77 19.91 -3.00
C PRO A 536 -13.13 21.10 -2.26
N PRO A 537 -13.76 22.29 -2.25
CA PRO A 537 -13.18 23.48 -1.60
C PRO A 537 -13.25 23.46 -0.07
N LEU A 538 -13.86 22.43 0.53
CA LEU A 538 -14.15 22.32 1.97
C LEU A 538 -13.77 20.95 2.51
N ILE A 539 -13.23 20.90 3.73
CA ILE A 539 -13.28 19.72 4.60
C ILE A 539 -14.47 19.87 5.54
N THR A 540 -15.29 18.83 5.64
CA THR A 540 -16.31 18.69 6.69
C THR A 540 -15.84 17.69 7.73
N GLY A 541 -16.16 17.94 9.01
CA GLY A 541 -15.88 16.99 10.09
C GLY A 541 -16.68 17.28 11.35
N ARG A 542 -17.11 16.21 12.02
CA ARG A 542 -17.73 16.30 13.34
C ARG A 542 -16.65 16.55 14.39
N LEU A 543 -16.84 17.58 15.21
CA LEU A 543 -15.99 17.86 16.36
C LEU A 543 -16.28 16.84 17.46
N GLN A 544 -15.25 16.40 18.18
CA GLN A 544 -15.39 15.46 19.29
C GLN A 544 -15.58 16.26 20.58
N ASN A 545 -16.66 16.00 21.31
CA ASN A 545 -17.00 16.72 22.53
C ASN A 545 -15.89 16.57 23.60
N GLU A 546 -15.18 15.43 23.59
CA GLU A 546 -13.99 15.16 24.42
C GLU A 546 -12.76 16.04 24.11
N THR A 547 -12.61 16.58 22.90
CA THR A 547 -11.44 17.42 22.52
C THR A 547 -11.67 18.92 22.75
N MET A 548 -12.82 19.28 23.32
CA MET A 548 -13.20 20.67 23.61
C MET A 548 -12.75 21.09 25.00
N PHE A 549 -12.25 22.32 25.13
CA PHE A 549 -11.85 22.89 26.43
C PHE A 549 -12.41 24.29 26.63
N ALA A 550 -12.72 24.62 27.88
CA ALA A 550 -13.18 25.95 28.26
C ALA A 550 -12.06 26.99 28.02
N ALA A 551 -12.41 28.09 27.36
CA ALA A 551 -11.51 29.17 27.00
C ALA A 551 -12.13 30.53 27.39
N ARG A 552 -11.32 31.60 27.38
CA ARG A 552 -11.80 32.94 27.72
C ARG A 552 -12.75 33.47 26.63
N GLY A 553 -14.06 33.33 26.88
CA GLY A 553 -15.13 33.77 25.98
C GLY A 553 -15.88 32.65 25.26
N GLY A 554 -15.66 31.37 25.60
CA GLY A 554 -16.38 30.25 24.98
C GLY A 554 -15.65 28.92 25.13
N TYR A 555 -15.89 28.00 24.21
CA TYR A 555 -15.20 26.70 24.16
C TYR A 555 -14.29 26.66 22.93
N GLU A 556 -13.02 26.32 23.13
CA GLU A 556 -12.02 26.19 22.07
C GLU A 556 -11.79 24.70 21.79
N THR A 557 -11.68 24.33 20.52
CA THR A 557 -11.33 22.98 20.08
C THR A 557 -10.45 23.05 18.84
N LEU A 558 -9.57 22.06 18.70
CA LEU A 558 -8.81 21.87 17.49
C LEU A 558 -9.76 21.43 16.36
N LEU A 559 -9.48 21.92 15.16
CA LEU A 559 -10.14 21.52 13.94
C LEU A 559 -9.71 20.11 13.53
N PRO A 560 -10.58 19.33 12.85
CA PRO A 560 -10.18 18.05 12.28
C PRO A 560 -9.02 18.29 11.30
N ARG A 561 -7.86 17.68 11.59
CA ARG A 561 -6.69 17.81 10.72
C ARG A 561 -7.05 17.26 9.32
N PRO A 562 -6.64 17.93 8.23
CA PRO A 562 -6.82 17.37 6.89
C PRO A 562 -6.13 16.00 6.84
N GLN A 563 -6.84 14.99 6.32
CA GLN A 563 -6.37 13.60 6.31
C GLN A 563 -5.01 13.41 5.59
N PHE A 564 -4.65 14.38 4.73
CA PHE A 564 -3.40 14.39 3.97
C PHE A 564 -2.76 15.79 4.04
N PRO A 565 -2.00 16.12 5.09
CA PRO A 565 -1.54 17.49 5.38
C PRO A 565 -0.48 18.05 4.41
N GLY A 566 0.23 17.19 3.69
CA GLY A 566 1.10 17.59 2.55
C GLY A 566 0.36 17.81 1.23
N LEU A 567 -0.89 17.32 1.12
CA LEU A 567 -1.78 17.52 -0.02
C LEU A 567 -2.64 18.78 0.19
N PHE A 568 -3.36 18.81 1.31
CA PHE A 568 -4.30 19.85 1.66
C PHE A 568 -3.91 20.51 2.99
N GLN A 569 -3.99 21.83 3.03
CA GLN A 569 -3.79 22.63 4.23
C GLN A 569 -5.09 23.38 4.54
N LEU A 570 -5.34 23.67 5.81
CA LEU A 570 -6.44 24.56 6.19
C LEU A 570 -6.17 25.93 5.57
N GLY A 571 -7.17 26.53 4.93
CA GLY A 571 -7.05 27.86 4.32
C GLY A 571 -6.77 28.95 5.35
N ASN A 572 -6.56 30.19 4.92
CA ASN A 572 -6.30 31.30 5.85
C ASN A 572 -7.59 31.72 6.60
N LEU A 573 -7.89 31.03 7.71
CA LEU A 573 -9.16 31.17 8.44
C LEU A 573 -9.29 32.53 9.18
N THR A 574 -8.17 33.18 9.46
CA THR A 574 -8.12 34.47 10.17
C THR A 574 -8.23 35.68 9.22
N GLY A 575 -8.05 35.50 7.91
CA GLY A 575 -8.11 36.58 6.90
C GLY A 575 -9.18 36.42 5.82
N THR A 576 -10.03 35.40 5.89
CA THR A 576 -11.06 35.12 4.87
C THR A 576 -12.39 35.81 5.16
N SER A 577 -12.91 36.53 4.15
CA SER A 577 -14.23 37.18 4.18
C SER A 577 -15.35 36.17 4.53
N PRO A 578 -16.38 36.56 5.32
CA PRO A 578 -17.46 35.65 5.74
C PRO A 578 -18.32 35.09 4.60
N LEU A 579 -18.14 35.58 3.37
CA LEU A 579 -18.77 35.03 2.15
C LEU A 579 -18.09 33.75 1.61
N GLN A 580 -16.94 33.34 2.16
CA GLN A 580 -16.34 32.03 1.83
C GLN A 580 -16.86 30.91 2.76
N ALA A 581 -17.14 29.75 2.17
CA ALA A 581 -18.11 28.75 2.65
C ALA A 581 -17.71 27.91 3.89
N SER A 582 -16.97 28.48 4.85
CA SER A 582 -16.83 27.89 6.19
C SER A 582 -18.15 27.96 6.96
N TYR A 583 -18.53 26.89 7.64
CA TYR A 583 -19.64 26.91 8.60
C TYR A 583 -19.30 26.11 9.86
N LEU A 584 -19.95 26.44 10.97
CA LEU A 584 -20.03 25.57 12.14
C LEU A 584 -21.52 25.34 12.41
N ARG A 585 -21.91 24.10 12.70
CA ARG A 585 -23.29 23.71 12.98
C ARG A 585 -23.42 23.06 14.35
N GLU A 586 -24.52 23.37 15.03
CA GLU A 586 -24.99 22.74 16.26
C GLU A 586 -26.32 22.04 15.93
N ASN A 587 -26.34 20.70 15.97
CA ASN A 587 -27.50 19.89 15.57
C ASN A 587 -28.10 20.29 14.20
N GLY A 588 -27.23 20.56 13.21
CA GLY A 588 -27.60 21.02 11.87
C GLY A 588 -27.84 22.53 11.73
N THR A 589 -28.18 23.23 12.82
CA THR A 589 -28.37 24.70 12.85
C THR A 589 -27.03 25.41 12.70
N SER A 590 -26.90 26.31 11.72
CA SER A 590 -25.62 26.97 11.44
C SER A 590 -25.38 28.17 12.37
N LEU A 591 -24.23 28.18 13.05
CA LEU A 591 -23.78 29.23 13.95
C LEU A 591 -23.23 30.44 13.17
N HIS A 592 -23.21 31.62 13.78
CA HIS A 592 -22.79 32.86 13.13
C HIS A 592 -21.27 33.09 13.22
N ARG A 593 -20.60 33.35 12.07
CA ARG A 593 -19.14 33.55 12.03
C ARG A 593 -18.77 35.01 12.34
N VAL A 594 -18.10 35.23 13.47
CA VAL A 594 -17.50 36.52 13.84
C VAL A 594 -16.03 36.55 13.41
N GLY A 595 -15.58 37.67 12.85
CA GLY A 595 -14.18 37.86 12.45
C GLY A 595 -13.26 38.05 13.65
N TRP A 596 -12.21 37.24 13.76
CA TRP A 596 -11.16 37.41 14.77
C TRP A 596 -10.24 38.58 14.41
N SER A 597 -9.87 39.41 15.38
CA SER A 597 -8.76 40.35 15.25
C SER A 597 -7.93 40.37 16.54
N SER A 598 -6.62 40.59 16.43
CA SER A 598 -5.71 40.58 17.58
C SER A 598 -5.90 41.78 18.54
N HIS A 599 -6.73 42.75 18.17
CA HIS A 599 -7.00 43.98 18.92
C HIS A 599 -8.45 44.03 19.46
N ALA A 600 -9.30 43.06 19.11
CA ALA A 600 -10.65 42.92 19.62
C ALA A 600 -10.71 41.90 20.77
N TRP A 601 -11.76 41.99 21.59
CA TRP A 601 -12.11 40.91 22.51
C TRP A 601 -12.60 39.69 21.74
N PRO A 602 -12.50 38.46 22.31
CA PRO A 602 -13.25 37.30 21.85
C PRO A 602 -14.75 37.52 22.08
N ALA A 603 -15.38 38.27 21.17
CA ALA A 603 -16.81 38.39 21.07
C ALA A 603 -17.35 37.09 20.46
N VAL A 604 -17.78 36.19 21.33
CA VAL A 604 -18.50 34.96 20.97
C VAL A 604 -19.75 34.90 21.85
N ARG A 605 -20.79 35.60 21.42
CA ARG A 605 -22.13 35.57 22.02
C ARG A 605 -22.79 34.22 21.74
N GLN A 606 -23.93 33.97 22.37
CA GLN A 606 -24.74 32.77 22.14
C GLN A 606 -24.99 32.54 20.64
N GLY A 607 -24.56 31.38 20.14
CA GLY A 607 -24.68 31.00 18.74
C GLY A 607 -23.63 31.57 17.79
N GLU A 608 -22.57 32.22 18.30
CA GLU A 608 -21.45 32.72 17.49
C GLU A 608 -20.24 31.76 17.50
N TYR A 609 -19.35 31.91 16.52
CA TYR A 609 -18.04 31.25 16.47
C TYR A 609 -16.98 32.07 15.72
N THR A 610 -15.70 31.82 16.02
CA THR A 610 -14.56 32.48 15.37
C THR A 610 -13.33 31.57 15.28
N PHE A 611 -12.47 31.81 14.29
CA PHE A 611 -11.22 31.06 14.12
C PHE A 611 -10.07 31.82 14.80
N ARG A 612 -9.75 31.42 16.04
CA ARG A 612 -8.70 32.03 16.86
C ARG A 612 -7.28 31.71 16.35
N ARG A 613 -7.13 30.57 15.68
CA ARG A 613 -5.88 30.06 15.08
C ARG A 613 -6.19 29.40 13.73
N PRO A 614 -5.20 29.12 12.86
CA PRO A 614 -5.43 28.37 11.61
C PRO A 614 -5.96 26.94 11.84
N ASP A 615 -5.76 26.39 13.03
CA ASP A 615 -6.08 25.02 13.44
C ASP A 615 -7.08 24.91 14.60
N ALA A 616 -7.63 26.03 15.10
CA ALA A 616 -8.53 26.04 16.26
C ALA A 616 -9.73 26.98 16.08
N VAL A 617 -10.91 26.48 16.44
CA VAL A 617 -12.17 27.23 16.47
C VAL A 617 -12.59 27.48 17.92
N LEU A 618 -13.04 28.70 18.19
CA LEU A 618 -13.63 29.15 19.45
C LEU A 618 -15.11 29.42 19.19
N PHE A 619 -16.02 28.79 19.94
CA PHE A 619 -17.46 28.91 19.72
C PHE A 619 -18.24 28.97 21.05
N ALA A 620 -19.46 29.48 20.99
CA ALA A 620 -20.40 29.48 22.11
C ALA A 620 -21.73 28.84 21.67
N PRO A 621 -22.16 27.73 22.32
CA PRO A 621 -23.46 27.11 22.09
C PRO A 621 -24.62 28.11 22.16
N THR A 622 -25.67 27.83 21.39
CA THR A 622 -26.88 28.68 21.24
C THR A 622 -27.58 29.03 22.56
N ASP A 623 -27.41 28.23 23.60
CA ASP A 623 -27.97 28.42 24.95
C ASP A 623 -26.91 28.53 26.07
N SER A 624 -25.62 28.64 25.70
CA SER A 624 -24.48 28.61 26.63
C SER A 624 -24.28 27.32 27.46
N SER A 625 -24.95 26.21 27.11
CA SER A 625 -24.66 24.89 27.72
C SER A 625 -23.21 24.44 27.48
N ASP A 626 -22.72 23.47 28.26
CA ASP A 626 -21.37 22.92 28.09
C ASP A 626 -21.37 21.87 26.96
N PRO A 627 -20.65 22.09 25.84
CA PRO A 627 -20.67 21.18 24.70
C PRO A 627 -19.98 19.84 24.99
N ARG A 628 -19.31 19.71 26.14
CA ARG A 628 -18.73 18.44 26.62
C ARG A 628 -19.78 17.50 27.22
N SER A 629 -20.95 18.01 27.61
CA SER A 629 -21.96 17.26 28.37
C SER A 629 -23.43 17.56 28.00
N ASN A 630 -23.69 18.23 26.87
CA ASN A 630 -25.04 18.60 26.42
C ASN A 630 -25.62 17.66 25.34
N ASP A 631 -24.95 16.53 25.06
CA ASP A 631 -25.27 15.53 24.03
C ASP A 631 -25.41 16.07 22.59
N ARG A 632 -24.97 17.30 22.32
CA ARG A 632 -25.11 17.92 20.99
C ARG A 632 -24.04 17.47 20.00
N THR A 633 -24.42 17.58 18.74
CA THR A 633 -23.58 17.28 17.59
C THR A 633 -23.05 18.58 16.99
N TYR A 634 -21.73 18.70 16.93
CA TYR A 634 -21.06 19.87 16.38
C TYR A 634 -20.32 19.51 15.09
N GLU A 635 -20.68 20.13 13.97
CA GLU A 635 -20.10 19.87 12.65
C GLU A 635 -19.43 21.12 12.09
N VAL A 636 -18.15 21.03 11.74
CA VAL A 636 -17.41 22.15 11.14
C VAL A 636 -17.10 21.87 9.67
N ALA A 637 -17.27 22.89 8.84
CA ALA A 637 -16.80 22.96 7.46
C ALA A 637 -15.78 24.08 7.32
N VAL A 638 -14.63 23.77 6.72
CA VAL A 638 -13.47 24.67 6.67
C VAL A 638 -12.86 24.66 5.27
N PRO A 639 -12.47 25.80 4.68
CA PRO A 639 -11.83 25.82 3.37
C PRO A 639 -10.51 25.06 3.36
N LEU A 640 -10.35 24.20 2.36
CA LEU A 640 -9.08 23.55 2.04
C LEU A 640 -8.32 24.37 1.00
N SER A 641 -7.01 24.46 1.17
CA SER A 641 -6.06 24.96 0.18
C SER A 641 -5.16 23.81 -0.28
N VAL A 642 -4.81 23.79 -1.57
CA VAL A 642 -3.84 22.84 -2.12
C VAL A 642 -2.44 23.30 -1.69
N SER A 643 -1.65 22.40 -1.10
CA SER A 643 -0.31 22.75 -0.63
C SER A 643 0.63 23.13 -1.78
N ALA A 644 1.55 24.07 -1.54
CA ALA A 644 2.65 24.38 -2.45
C ALA A 644 3.46 23.13 -2.88
N LEU A 645 3.55 22.13 -1.98
CA LEU A 645 4.18 20.83 -2.23
C LEU A 645 3.53 20.10 -3.42
N CYS A 646 2.20 20.12 -3.53
CA CYS A 646 1.45 19.52 -4.64
C CYS A 646 1.73 20.21 -5.98
N PHE A 647 1.92 21.53 -6.00
CA PHE A 647 2.29 22.26 -7.22
C PHE A 647 3.73 21.99 -7.65
N ILE A 648 4.68 21.94 -6.71
CA ILE A 648 6.08 21.58 -6.96
C ILE A 648 6.18 20.13 -7.48
N LEU A 649 5.42 19.21 -6.87
CA LEU A 649 5.27 17.84 -7.35
C LEU A 649 4.75 17.80 -8.79
N LEU A 650 3.62 18.46 -9.06
CA LEU A 650 3.00 18.44 -10.39
C LEU A 650 3.95 19.00 -11.46
N GLY A 651 4.63 20.12 -11.17
CA GLY A 651 5.68 20.66 -12.03
C GLY A 651 6.83 19.68 -12.26
N THR A 652 7.25 18.96 -11.22
CA THR A 652 8.31 17.92 -11.31
C THR A 652 7.87 16.75 -12.20
N ILE A 653 6.62 16.26 -12.07
CA ILE A 653 6.12 15.16 -12.89
C ILE A 653 5.90 15.62 -14.34
N ILE A 654 5.44 16.85 -14.57
CA ILE A 654 5.31 17.43 -15.92
C ILE A 654 6.69 17.60 -16.58
N ALA A 655 7.69 18.11 -15.86
CA ALA A 655 9.07 18.24 -16.38
C ALA A 655 9.69 16.87 -16.71
N TRP A 656 9.52 15.89 -15.81
CA TRP A 656 9.94 14.49 -16.03
C TRP A 656 9.22 13.86 -17.24
N SER A 657 7.93 14.16 -17.40
CA SER A 657 7.10 13.70 -18.51
C SER A 657 7.59 14.22 -19.85
N ILE A 658 7.84 15.53 -19.96
CA ILE A 658 8.39 16.17 -21.16
C ILE A 658 9.79 15.62 -21.47
N ALA A 659 10.65 15.49 -20.46
CA ALA A 659 12.00 14.94 -20.63
C ALA A 659 11.97 13.46 -21.08
N THR A 660 11.04 12.66 -20.55
CA THR A 660 10.86 11.25 -20.94
C THR A 660 10.34 11.13 -22.37
N VAL A 661 9.40 11.99 -22.79
CA VAL A 661 8.95 12.08 -24.19
C VAL A 661 10.12 12.43 -25.10
N ALA A 662 10.84 13.53 -24.81
CA ALA A 662 11.96 14.01 -25.64
C ALA A 662 13.12 13.00 -25.74
N ALA A 663 13.35 12.18 -24.72
CA ALA A 663 14.36 11.13 -24.71
C ALA A 663 13.96 9.85 -25.47
N VAL A 664 12.67 9.70 -25.82
CA VAL A 664 12.12 8.52 -26.51
C VAL A 664 11.74 8.83 -27.97
N THR A 665 11.35 10.07 -28.28
CA THR A 665 11.19 10.55 -29.66
C THR A 665 12.56 10.64 -30.37
N PRO A 666 12.77 9.97 -31.52
CA PRO A 666 14.00 10.17 -32.30
C PRO A 666 14.03 11.58 -32.91
N LEU A 667 15.21 12.23 -32.89
CA LEU A 667 15.43 13.57 -33.42
C LEU A 667 15.36 13.60 -34.97
N THR A 668 14.15 13.73 -35.52
CA THR A 668 13.88 13.75 -36.96
C THR A 668 14.13 15.11 -37.63
N SER A 669 15.30 15.75 -37.42
CA SER A 669 15.67 16.99 -38.12
C SER A 669 17.15 17.44 -37.97
N ARG A 670 18.13 16.71 -38.53
CA ARG A 670 19.48 17.26 -38.78
C ARG A 670 20.32 16.57 -39.87
N SER A 671 19.74 16.25 -41.03
CA SER A 671 20.49 15.70 -42.20
C SER A 671 19.81 15.90 -43.57
N LYS A 672 18.93 16.90 -43.74
CA LYS A 672 18.26 17.24 -45.02
C LYS A 672 18.11 18.76 -45.21
N ALA A 673 19.21 19.49 -44.99
CA ALA A 673 19.31 20.94 -45.23
C ALA A 673 20.75 21.31 -45.62
N SER A 674 21.38 20.45 -46.43
CA SER A 674 22.74 20.57 -46.94
C SER A 674 22.92 19.52 -48.05
N GLY A 675 22.49 19.87 -49.26
CA GLY A 675 22.32 18.98 -50.41
C GLY A 675 21.28 19.54 -51.34
#